data_AF-A0A6P4EUR0-F1
#
_entry.id   AF-A0A6P4EUR0-F1
#
_cell.length_a   1.000
_cell.length_b   1.000
_cell.length_c   1.000
_cell.angle_alpha   90.00
_cell.angle_beta   90.00
_cell.angle_gamma   90.00
#
_symmetry.space_group_name_H-M   'P 1'
#
loop_
_entity.id
_entity.type
_entity.pdbx_description
1 polymer ?
#
loop_
_entity_poly.entity_id
_entity_poly.type
_entity_poly.pdbx_seq_one_letter_code
_entity_poly.pdbx_strand_id
1 'polypeptide(L)'
;MATHAEKEFYHLNVSVSKALNGLEAPLKTKHARSIIIMIHKAKEAKTFWMIISRQPLMQNRFTAWKFSHLLHKVLREAHESSIRHSQSHKKMILEVGKMWGLLQDDIGCCIQAYSKLLATKLDFHNKNRMFPGTLNISFTELFIAVDRDLNYCFQLCVEIFDYLEDIIALQLTIFSSMEKYRMSSMTPQGQCRLAPIVCLIQDSNSLYDLSVRLMFKLHDGVPYDVVSGHRDRFHGLFLKLKSFYNNVRPLQYFKDLITVPELPDSSPNFKSQNDFTSYVPPVVHVPQEPDPVVEDLVDTNNHESEAFSQAQQQLSMLEGIISEKEAGIEELSFKLVALQKNFDELQQSYRHDVQELQQNNTVLSNDLVLAREMCATFRMQNDDLEMQINQNPVLLQKAMEEEEKHKLSSEKFNKLKTLYTKIRDEHIQLLREQSDCNKSLNKEKQVNSQLLLETKELTNEISKIKGNVEEKEKVNLTLQKQIEEHKEKLSQLEALKTEIKEKFDDVVRQKEIQELDITSTSENLRLNCLQIDDLNVTLNETKEKLSNAESQINEKCREIENILKTFEAEKSVLLTKIEQQNVENKNNTDAQNAQLQQTINNLEQKDKDFNDTKNKLSSAESQISIKTVEIENNLKAFEAEKALLLTKIEQLNVEHKNNSDAQNAQLQQTINNLQQNESALQKSQEIVNQLRQDNISVSQLNEDLQSKLTITEDKLSQATQQIDSVTSSYQTCNSDLSELRILVIRTVKEICNSKLSGSEQQPLDAVPNIISEMETLLNKFSNSSTTNFVASKEGMQDVMYLGYVFIKLYDQCDVIYKTTTAIEMGQEIFTKTSLICSDVCQLFQYILNNETRDHERQTITSNIQLKLTDVRKLIEKIKATFDQKIDLDKLLEIELREMDAAIDDAASKITDLLAKAREKDNQTNLEVNGKIVDACTTLMECVKALIQKSRLLQHEIVASQKGNATANDFYRRNSQWSDGLISASKSVAKAANYLVEAANKAIESESGKNFELIVAAQEIAACTTQMVIASKVKAERNSQKLSDLTKASRSVTQATGTLVATVKDCNSQLEQQSELELSKLTPSQIKTMEMEIHVKVLETEQALQMQRLKLSSFRKEHYKNADY
;
A
#
# COMPACT_ATOMS: atom_id res chain seq x y z
N MET A 1 -21.12 -7.59 -61.11
CA MET A 1 -20.36 -8.64 -60.39
C MET A 1 -19.01 -8.06 -60.04
N ALA A 2 -18.63 -8.02 -58.75
CA ALA A 2 -17.29 -7.57 -58.37
C ALA A 2 -16.24 -8.52 -58.97
N THR A 3 -15.19 -7.97 -59.56
CA THR A 3 -14.06 -8.73 -60.10
C THR A 3 -13.34 -9.49 -58.99
N HIS A 4 -12.62 -10.56 -59.33
CA HIS A 4 -11.88 -11.35 -58.33
C HIS A 4 -10.88 -10.48 -57.53
N ALA A 5 -10.23 -9.52 -58.19
CA ALA A 5 -9.34 -8.55 -57.56
C ALA A 5 -10.04 -7.61 -56.57
N GLU A 6 -11.27 -7.17 -56.85
CA GLU A 6 -12.06 -6.35 -55.93
C GLU A 6 -12.47 -7.14 -54.68
N LYS A 7 -12.76 -8.44 -54.82
CA LYS A 7 -13.06 -9.32 -53.68
C LYS A 7 -11.83 -9.51 -52.80
N GLU A 8 -10.67 -9.81 -53.39
CA GLU A 8 -9.41 -9.94 -52.64
C GLU A 8 -9.03 -8.63 -51.92
N PHE A 9 -9.20 -7.49 -52.58
CA PHE A 9 -9.00 -6.17 -51.97
C PHE A 9 -9.92 -5.94 -50.77
N TYR A 10 -11.20 -6.27 -50.90
CA TYR A 10 -12.17 -6.17 -49.83
C TYR A 10 -11.82 -7.07 -48.64
N HIS A 11 -11.47 -8.34 -48.90
CA HIS A 11 -11.07 -9.28 -47.85
C HIS A 11 -9.77 -8.86 -47.12
N LEU A 12 -8.81 -8.31 -47.86
CA LEU A 12 -7.59 -7.75 -47.27
C LEU A 12 -7.91 -6.54 -46.38
N ASN A 13 -8.76 -5.63 -46.85
CA ASN A 13 -9.18 -4.46 -46.08
C ASN A 13 -9.91 -4.85 -44.79
N VAL A 14 -10.87 -5.78 -44.87
CA VAL A 14 -11.58 -6.31 -43.69
C VAL A 14 -10.61 -6.95 -42.71
N SER A 15 -9.62 -7.71 -43.19
CA SER A 15 -8.62 -8.35 -42.32
C SER A 15 -7.71 -7.32 -41.65
N VAL A 16 -7.25 -6.30 -42.38
CA VAL A 16 -6.44 -5.20 -41.84
C VAL A 16 -7.23 -4.41 -40.79
N SER A 17 -8.46 -3.99 -41.08
CA SER A 17 -9.29 -3.25 -40.10
C SER A 17 -9.61 -4.06 -38.85
N LYS A 18 -9.85 -5.38 -38.97
CA LYS A 18 -10.07 -6.25 -37.81
C LYS A 18 -8.80 -6.49 -36.99
N ALA A 19 -7.64 -6.59 -37.65
CA ALA A 19 -6.35 -6.73 -36.99
C ALA A 19 -5.93 -5.45 -36.25
N LEU A 20 -6.13 -4.28 -36.88
CA LEU A 20 -5.74 -2.97 -36.37
C LEU A 20 -6.88 -2.22 -35.68
N ASN A 21 -7.78 -2.93 -35.00
CA ASN A 21 -8.83 -2.28 -34.24
C ASN A 21 -8.25 -1.38 -33.12
N GLY A 22 -8.98 -0.37 -32.65
CA GLY A 22 -8.47 0.59 -31.67
C GLY A 22 -8.39 0.12 -30.21
N LEU A 23 -8.75 -1.14 -29.93
CA LEU A 23 -8.87 -1.69 -28.57
C LEU A 23 -7.53 -2.25 -28.06
N GLU A 24 -7.28 -2.14 -26.75
CA GLU A 24 -6.13 -2.75 -26.06
C GLU A 24 -6.36 -4.25 -25.85
N ALA A 25 -6.28 -5.00 -26.96
CA ALA A 25 -6.46 -6.45 -27.03
C ALA A 25 -5.43 -7.03 -28.01
N PRO A 26 -5.03 -8.31 -27.85
CA PRO A 26 -4.00 -8.91 -28.69
C PRO A 26 -4.37 -8.88 -30.16
N LEU A 27 -3.33 -8.80 -31.01
CA LEU A 27 -3.47 -8.90 -32.46
C LEU A 27 -4.14 -10.24 -32.80
N LYS A 28 -5.30 -10.19 -33.46
CA LYS A 28 -6.04 -11.40 -33.85
C LYS A 28 -5.22 -12.21 -34.87
N THR A 29 -4.67 -13.35 -34.43
CA THR A 29 -3.77 -14.21 -35.22
C THR A 29 -4.36 -14.60 -36.57
N LYS A 30 -5.63 -15.02 -36.60
CA LYS A 30 -6.35 -15.36 -37.84
C LYS A 30 -6.32 -14.26 -38.91
N HIS A 31 -6.46 -12.99 -38.51
CA HIS A 31 -6.48 -11.87 -39.44
C HIS A 31 -5.07 -11.50 -39.90
N ALA A 32 -4.09 -11.54 -38.99
CA ALA A 32 -2.69 -11.37 -39.35
C ALA A 32 -2.22 -12.45 -40.34
N ARG A 33 -2.60 -13.72 -40.11
CA ARG A 33 -2.30 -14.85 -41.00
C ARG A 33 -2.96 -14.69 -42.35
N SER A 34 -4.24 -14.31 -42.38
CA SER A 34 -4.96 -14.02 -43.63
C SER A 34 -4.28 -12.93 -44.47
N ILE A 35 -3.80 -11.84 -43.84
CA ILE A 35 -3.05 -10.77 -44.51
C ILE A 35 -1.74 -11.32 -45.12
N ILE A 36 -0.98 -12.10 -44.36
CA ILE A 36 0.29 -12.70 -44.83
C ILE A 36 0.04 -13.61 -46.03
N ILE A 37 -0.99 -14.48 -45.96
CA ILE A 37 -1.38 -15.38 -47.06
C ILE A 37 -1.79 -14.58 -48.29
N MET A 38 -2.57 -13.51 -48.14
CA MET A 38 -2.97 -12.66 -49.28
C MET A 38 -1.78 -11.97 -49.94
N ILE A 39 -0.84 -11.43 -49.15
CA ILE A 39 0.40 -10.84 -49.69
C ILE A 39 1.24 -11.90 -50.41
N HIS A 40 1.28 -13.12 -49.87
CA HIS A 40 2.00 -14.23 -50.49
C HIS A 40 1.35 -14.68 -51.81
N LYS A 41 0.01 -14.74 -51.87
CA LYS A 41 -0.74 -15.02 -53.11
C LYS A 41 -0.55 -13.93 -54.15
N ALA A 42 -0.62 -12.66 -53.75
CA ALA A 42 -0.43 -11.52 -54.65
C ALA A 42 1.02 -11.31 -55.09
N LYS A 43 2.00 -11.89 -54.38
CA LYS A 43 3.45 -11.69 -54.57
C LYS A 43 3.89 -10.21 -54.52
N GLU A 44 3.08 -9.34 -53.91
CA GLU A 44 3.40 -7.94 -53.65
C GLU A 44 2.67 -7.39 -52.42
N ALA A 45 3.33 -6.47 -51.71
CA ALA A 45 2.76 -5.79 -50.54
C ALA A 45 2.20 -4.38 -50.82
N LYS A 46 2.05 -3.96 -52.09
CA LYS A 46 1.61 -2.59 -52.43
C LYS A 46 0.19 -2.31 -51.92
N THR A 47 -0.72 -3.26 -52.15
CA THR A 47 -2.12 -3.17 -51.71
C THR A 47 -2.23 -3.11 -50.18
N PHE A 48 -1.39 -3.86 -49.48
CA PHE A 48 -1.28 -3.79 -48.02
C PHE A 48 -0.91 -2.37 -47.56
N TRP A 49 0.16 -1.79 -48.13
CA TRP A 49 0.59 -0.43 -47.78
C TRP A 49 -0.43 0.67 -48.14
N MET A 50 -1.17 0.50 -49.25
CA MET A 50 -2.26 1.39 -49.62
C MET A 50 -3.39 1.41 -48.57
N ILE A 51 -3.70 0.24 -47.98
CA ILE A 51 -4.72 0.13 -46.91
C ILE A 51 -4.17 0.65 -45.58
N ILE A 52 -2.93 0.31 -45.22
CA ILE A 52 -2.26 0.77 -43.98
C ILE A 52 -2.19 2.29 -43.92
N SER A 53 -1.87 2.95 -45.03
CA SER A 53 -1.76 4.42 -45.09
C SER A 53 -3.08 5.13 -44.81
N ARG A 54 -4.22 4.43 -44.88
CA ARG A 54 -5.56 4.94 -44.55
C ARG A 54 -6.01 4.60 -43.13
N GLN A 55 -5.24 3.81 -42.38
CA GLN A 55 -5.58 3.47 -41.00
C GLN A 55 -5.23 4.63 -40.06
N PRO A 56 -5.96 4.80 -38.94
CA PRO A 56 -5.77 5.91 -38.00
C PRO A 56 -4.52 5.72 -37.09
N LEU A 57 -3.36 5.46 -37.68
CA LEU A 57 -2.10 5.19 -36.96
C LEU A 57 -1.64 6.36 -36.08
N MET A 58 -1.98 7.60 -36.47
CA MET A 58 -1.64 8.80 -35.72
C MET A 58 -2.71 9.19 -34.67
N GLN A 59 -3.90 8.60 -34.73
CA GLN A 59 -5.01 8.96 -33.83
C GLN A 59 -5.17 7.97 -32.68
N ASN A 60 -4.81 6.69 -32.88
CA ASN A 60 -4.96 5.66 -31.87
C ASN A 60 -3.65 4.88 -31.64
N ARG A 61 -3.13 4.95 -30.42
CA ARG A 61 -1.88 4.30 -30.01
C ARG A 61 -1.89 2.78 -30.11
N PHE A 62 -3.00 2.11 -29.80
CA PHE A 62 -3.08 0.65 -29.91
C PHE A 62 -3.22 0.19 -31.37
N THR A 63 -3.77 1.05 -32.24
CA THR A 63 -3.73 0.83 -33.69
C THR A 63 -2.28 0.91 -34.18
N ALA A 64 -1.51 1.92 -33.75
CA ALA A 64 -0.09 2.05 -34.07
C ALA A 64 0.76 0.89 -33.53
N TRP A 65 0.55 0.50 -32.27
CA TRP A 65 1.22 -0.63 -31.63
C TRP A 65 0.98 -1.95 -32.38
N LYS A 66 -0.28 -2.25 -32.70
CA LYS A 66 -0.65 -3.44 -33.47
C LYS A 66 -0.18 -3.36 -34.92
N PHE A 67 -0.08 -2.17 -35.49
CA PHE A 67 0.54 -1.96 -36.78
C PHE A 67 2.01 -2.35 -36.76
N SER A 68 2.79 -1.88 -35.78
CA SER A 68 4.20 -2.25 -35.65
C SER A 68 4.38 -3.76 -35.51
N HIS A 69 3.54 -4.40 -34.68
CA HIS A 69 3.54 -5.86 -34.55
C HIS A 69 3.15 -6.58 -35.85
N LEU A 70 2.06 -6.19 -36.49
CA LEU A 70 1.60 -6.79 -37.75
C LEU A 70 2.65 -6.62 -38.85
N LEU A 71 3.25 -5.44 -38.97
CA LEU A 71 4.29 -5.17 -39.94
C LEU A 71 5.53 -6.03 -39.68
N HIS A 72 5.92 -6.22 -38.41
CA HIS A 72 7.01 -7.14 -38.06
C HIS A 72 6.72 -8.56 -38.58
N LYS A 73 5.51 -9.08 -38.34
CA LYS A 73 5.09 -10.40 -38.85
C LYS A 73 5.10 -10.46 -40.38
N VAL A 74 4.60 -9.43 -41.06
CA VAL A 74 4.60 -9.34 -42.53
C VAL A 74 6.03 -9.33 -43.08
N LEU A 75 6.94 -8.54 -42.50
CA LEU A 75 8.35 -8.50 -42.93
C LEU A 75 9.07 -9.83 -42.70
N ARG A 76 8.61 -10.63 -41.73
CA ARG A 76 9.20 -11.92 -41.37
C ARG A 76 8.66 -13.08 -42.19
N GLU A 77 7.34 -13.16 -42.36
CA GLU A 77 6.65 -14.36 -42.87
C GLU A 77 6.02 -14.19 -44.27
N ALA A 78 5.84 -12.96 -44.77
CA ALA A 78 5.26 -12.75 -46.09
C ALA A 78 6.29 -12.89 -47.21
N HIS A 79 5.84 -12.80 -48.47
CA HIS A 79 6.72 -12.88 -49.64
C HIS A 79 7.85 -11.85 -49.58
N GLU A 80 9.05 -12.20 -50.07
CA GLU A 80 10.27 -11.37 -50.04
C GLU A 80 10.10 -9.95 -50.61
N SER A 81 9.17 -9.76 -51.55
CA SER A 81 8.79 -8.44 -52.08
C SER A 81 8.30 -7.48 -50.99
N SER A 82 7.78 -8.00 -49.88
CA SER A 82 7.23 -7.21 -48.76
C SER A 82 8.29 -6.35 -48.12
N ILE A 83 9.50 -6.87 -47.96
CA ILE A 83 10.64 -6.11 -47.44
C ILE A 83 11.00 -4.99 -48.42
N ARG A 84 11.13 -5.32 -49.71
CA ARG A 84 11.46 -4.36 -50.77
C ARG A 84 10.43 -3.22 -50.87
N HIS A 85 9.14 -3.53 -50.88
CA HIS A 85 8.07 -2.54 -50.96
C HIS A 85 7.89 -1.73 -49.66
N SER A 86 8.34 -2.26 -48.52
CA SER A 86 8.30 -1.53 -47.25
C SER A 86 9.39 -0.47 -47.11
N GLN A 87 10.48 -0.55 -47.91
CA GLN A 87 11.57 0.43 -47.90
C GLN A 87 11.08 1.86 -48.16
N SER A 88 10.17 2.05 -49.12
CA SER A 88 9.62 3.38 -49.44
C SER A 88 8.80 3.99 -48.31
N HIS A 89 8.36 3.18 -47.34
CA HIS A 89 7.54 3.58 -46.21
C HIS A 89 8.36 3.75 -44.92
N LYS A 90 9.68 3.55 -44.94
CA LYS A 90 10.56 3.68 -43.75
C LYS A 90 10.40 5.01 -43.02
N LYS A 91 10.30 6.11 -43.78
CA LYS A 91 10.11 7.46 -43.21
C LYS A 91 8.81 7.55 -42.41
N MET A 92 7.71 7.02 -42.96
CA MET A 92 6.40 7.03 -42.32
C MET A 92 6.40 6.19 -41.03
N ILE A 93 7.06 5.03 -41.02
CA ILE A 93 7.22 4.20 -39.82
C ILE A 93 7.95 5.00 -38.71
N LEU A 94 9.05 5.66 -39.05
CA LEU A 94 9.81 6.47 -38.09
C LEU A 94 9.03 7.71 -37.60
N GLU A 95 8.22 8.33 -38.45
CA GLU A 95 7.36 9.46 -38.08
C GLU A 95 6.27 9.04 -37.09
N VAL A 96 5.65 7.86 -37.28
CA VAL A 96 4.70 7.27 -36.31
C VAL A 96 5.38 7.07 -34.95
N GLY A 97 6.57 6.47 -34.94
CA GLY A 97 7.36 6.28 -33.72
C GLY A 97 7.75 7.59 -33.03
N LYS A 98 8.20 8.59 -33.79
CA LYS A 98 8.60 9.89 -33.24
C LYS A 98 7.42 10.64 -32.62
N MET A 99 6.25 10.59 -33.27
CA MET A 99 5.04 11.25 -32.77
C MET A 99 4.59 10.65 -31.43
N TRP A 100 4.46 9.33 -31.36
CA TRP A 100 4.06 8.66 -30.11
C TRP A 100 5.14 8.77 -29.01
N GLY A 101 6.42 8.79 -29.37
CA GLY A 101 7.52 8.99 -28.42
C GLY A 101 7.54 10.39 -27.77
N LEU A 102 7.05 11.43 -28.45
CA LEU A 102 6.97 12.79 -27.89
C LEU A 102 5.94 12.93 -26.77
N LEU A 103 4.90 12.07 -26.76
CA LEU A 103 3.83 12.11 -25.77
C LEU A 103 4.27 11.52 -24.41
N GLN A 104 5.46 10.90 -24.33
CA GLN A 104 6.02 10.26 -23.14
C GLN A 104 5.05 9.31 -22.40
N ASP A 105 4.12 8.69 -23.12
CA ASP A 105 3.28 7.62 -22.56
C ASP A 105 3.99 6.26 -22.69
N ASP A 106 3.75 5.33 -21.77
CA ASP A 106 4.54 4.10 -21.68
C ASP A 106 4.44 3.24 -22.94
N ILE A 107 3.27 3.21 -23.59
CA ILE A 107 3.10 2.51 -24.87
C ILE A 107 3.68 3.32 -26.04
N GLY A 108 3.72 4.65 -25.98
CA GLY A 108 4.36 5.48 -27.00
C GLY A 108 5.87 5.30 -27.03
N CYS A 109 6.50 5.14 -25.86
CA CYS A 109 7.90 4.71 -25.76
C CYS A 109 8.13 3.35 -26.43
N CYS A 110 7.23 2.38 -26.19
CA CYS A 110 7.28 1.08 -26.88
C CYS A 110 7.10 1.23 -28.40
N ILE A 111 6.15 2.06 -28.86
CA ILE A 111 5.92 2.31 -30.30
C ILE A 111 7.14 2.96 -30.95
N GLN A 112 7.79 3.90 -30.26
CA GLN A 112 9.01 4.55 -30.72
C GLN A 112 10.16 3.54 -30.86
N ALA A 113 10.41 2.73 -29.83
CA ALA A 113 11.44 1.70 -29.84
C ALA A 113 11.17 0.66 -30.95
N TYR A 114 9.91 0.26 -31.14
CA TYR A 114 9.53 -0.71 -32.17
C TYR A 114 9.66 -0.11 -33.58
N SER A 115 9.26 1.13 -33.78
CA SER A 115 9.42 1.81 -35.07
C SER A 115 10.88 1.93 -35.47
N LYS A 116 11.77 2.18 -34.49
CA LYS A 116 13.23 2.16 -34.68
C LYS A 116 13.69 0.75 -35.09
N LEU A 117 13.30 -0.29 -34.34
CA LEU A 117 13.64 -1.69 -34.65
C LEU A 117 13.21 -2.09 -36.07
N LEU A 118 12.00 -1.71 -36.50
CA LEU A 118 11.51 -2.01 -37.85
C LEU A 118 12.32 -1.28 -38.92
N ALA A 119 12.74 -0.04 -38.68
CA ALA A 119 13.64 0.68 -39.57
C ALA A 119 15.02 0.00 -39.64
N THR A 120 15.56 -0.45 -38.51
CA THR A 120 16.82 -1.22 -38.45
C THR A 120 16.72 -2.53 -39.21
N LYS A 121 15.61 -3.27 -39.07
CA LYS A 121 15.33 -4.48 -39.87
C LYS A 121 15.32 -4.16 -41.37
N LEU A 122 14.64 -3.10 -41.78
CA LEU A 122 14.61 -2.68 -43.19
C LEU A 122 16.01 -2.29 -43.70
N ASP A 123 16.79 -1.54 -42.92
CA ASP A 123 18.15 -1.16 -43.30
C ASP A 123 19.07 -2.37 -43.41
N PHE A 124 18.97 -3.32 -42.48
CA PHE A 124 19.69 -4.59 -42.51
C PHE A 124 19.41 -5.35 -43.81
N HIS A 125 18.15 -5.55 -44.20
CA HIS A 125 17.81 -6.26 -45.43
C HIS A 125 18.10 -5.47 -46.72
N ASN A 126 18.13 -4.12 -46.66
CA ASN A 126 18.50 -3.31 -47.82
C ASN A 126 19.98 -3.49 -48.18
N LYS A 127 20.84 -3.55 -47.15
CA LYS A 127 22.27 -3.80 -47.27
C LYS A 127 22.58 -5.28 -47.53
N ASN A 128 21.89 -6.18 -46.83
CA ASN A 128 22.13 -7.62 -46.85
C ASN A 128 20.98 -8.38 -47.52
N ARG A 129 20.86 -8.24 -48.84
CA ARG A 129 19.74 -8.80 -49.64
C ARG A 129 19.66 -10.34 -49.65
N MET A 130 20.73 -11.01 -49.23
CA MET A 130 20.79 -12.48 -49.18
C MET A 130 19.97 -13.06 -48.03
N PHE A 131 19.66 -12.27 -47.00
CA PHE A 131 18.91 -12.75 -45.84
C PHE A 131 17.40 -12.71 -46.10
N PRO A 132 16.69 -13.85 -45.98
CA PRO A 132 15.24 -13.87 -46.01
C PRO A 132 14.66 -13.18 -44.77
N GLY A 133 13.38 -12.78 -44.81
CA GLY A 133 12.72 -12.09 -43.69
C GLY A 133 12.72 -12.86 -42.37
N THR A 134 12.74 -14.20 -42.44
CA THR A 134 12.85 -15.13 -41.31
C THR A 134 14.24 -15.18 -40.68
N LEU A 135 15.25 -14.63 -41.34
CA LEU A 135 16.68 -14.62 -40.99
C LEU A 135 17.36 -16.00 -40.98
N ASN A 136 16.64 -17.06 -41.38
CA ASN A 136 17.21 -18.40 -41.53
C ASN A 136 17.88 -18.52 -42.90
N ILE A 137 19.22 -18.51 -42.92
CA ILE A 137 20.04 -18.76 -44.11
C ILE A 137 20.86 -20.03 -43.92
N SER A 138 21.11 -20.77 -45.00
CA SER A 138 21.98 -21.94 -44.92
C SER A 138 23.43 -21.52 -44.63
N PHE A 139 24.15 -22.30 -43.82
CA PHE A 139 25.53 -21.97 -43.45
C PHE A 139 26.44 -21.93 -44.67
N THR A 140 26.22 -22.81 -45.65
CA THR A 140 26.99 -22.84 -46.89
C THR A 140 26.87 -21.53 -47.66
N GLU A 141 25.66 -20.98 -47.80
CA GLU A 141 25.44 -19.71 -48.49
C GLU A 141 26.03 -18.52 -47.72
N LEU A 142 25.92 -18.52 -46.38
CA LEU A 142 26.51 -17.50 -45.52
C LEU A 142 28.03 -17.47 -45.67
N PHE A 143 28.69 -18.63 -45.56
CA PHE A 143 30.15 -18.72 -45.67
C PHE A 143 30.65 -18.40 -47.09
N ILE A 144 29.93 -18.78 -48.15
CA ILE A 144 30.28 -18.39 -49.52
C ILE A 144 30.28 -16.86 -49.69
N ALA A 145 29.35 -16.15 -49.04
CA ALA A 145 29.30 -14.69 -49.09
C ALA A 145 30.41 -14.05 -48.25
N VAL A 146 30.70 -14.61 -47.07
CA VAL A 146 31.69 -14.12 -46.11
C VAL A 146 33.14 -14.40 -46.54
N ASP A 147 33.42 -15.57 -47.13
CA ASP A 147 34.76 -15.94 -47.60
C ASP A 147 35.26 -15.05 -48.74
N ARG A 148 34.36 -14.36 -49.43
CA ARG A 148 34.70 -13.41 -50.50
C ARG A 148 35.25 -12.09 -49.98
N ASP A 149 34.82 -11.64 -48.81
CA ASP A 149 35.25 -10.37 -48.21
C ASP A 149 35.12 -10.39 -46.68
N LEU A 150 36.27 -10.38 -46.01
CA LEU A 150 36.32 -10.38 -44.55
C LEU A 150 35.80 -9.06 -43.94
N ASN A 151 35.89 -7.94 -44.67
CA ASN A 151 35.33 -6.66 -44.22
C ASN A 151 33.81 -6.70 -44.20
N TYR A 152 33.21 -7.42 -45.16
CA TYR A 152 31.78 -7.67 -45.15
C TYR A 152 31.36 -8.45 -43.91
N CYS A 153 32.13 -9.47 -43.47
CA CYS A 153 31.88 -10.19 -42.21
C CYS A 153 31.96 -9.27 -40.98
N PHE A 154 32.95 -8.39 -40.94
CA PHE A 154 33.14 -7.43 -39.85
C PHE A 154 31.95 -6.47 -39.77
N GLN A 155 31.57 -5.88 -40.89
CA GLN A 155 30.42 -4.97 -40.97
C GLN A 155 29.10 -5.69 -40.68
N LEU A 156 28.91 -6.92 -41.17
CA LEU A 156 27.73 -7.72 -40.92
C LEU A 156 27.54 -8.02 -39.42
N CYS A 157 28.62 -8.33 -38.69
CA CYS A 157 28.58 -8.49 -37.23
C CYS A 157 28.11 -7.21 -36.53
N VAL A 158 28.63 -6.04 -36.92
CA VAL A 158 28.18 -4.76 -36.36
C VAL A 158 26.69 -4.55 -36.60
N GLU A 159 26.21 -4.83 -37.80
CA GLU A 159 24.79 -4.67 -38.15
C GLU A 159 23.87 -5.65 -37.42
N ILE A 160 24.32 -6.90 -37.21
CA ILE A 160 23.62 -7.88 -36.38
C ILE A 160 23.58 -7.42 -34.91
N PHE A 161 24.68 -6.86 -34.40
CA PHE A 161 24.73 -6.32 -33.03
C PHE A 161 23.81 -5.12 -32.85
N ASP A 162 23.79 -4.18 -33.80
CA ASP A 162 22.86 -3.04 -33.79
C ASP A 162 21.40 -3.53 -33.78
N TYR A 163 21.07 -4.56 -34.57
CA TYR A 163 19.74 -5.16 -34.59
C TYR A 163 19.42 -5.82 -33.24
N LEU A 164 20.32 -6.64 -32.69
CA LEU A 164 20.13 -7.26 -31.36
C LEU A 164 19.96 -6.21 -30.25
N GLU A 165 20.69 -5.10 -30.31
CA GLU A 165 20.56 -3.97 -29.37
C GLU A 165 19.18 -3.34 -29.43
N ASP A 166 18.64 -3.09 -30.64
CA ASP A 166 17.29 -2.54 -30.80
C ASP A 166 16.20 -3.52 -30.35
N ILE A 167 16.40 -4.84 -30.54
CA ILE A 167 15.50 -5.88 -29.97
C ILE A 167 15.52 -5.80 -28.45
N ILE A 168 16.71 -5.76 -27.85
CA ILE A 168 16.90 -5.70 -26.39
C ILE A 168 16.31 -4.40 -25.83
N ALA A 169 16.49 -3.27 -26.52
CA ALA A 169 15.90 -1.99 -26.12
C ALA A 169 14.37 -2.05 -26.13
N LEU A 170 13.77 -2.63 -27.18
CA LEU A 170 12.32 -2.79 -27.26
C LEU A 170 11.79 -3.71 -26.14
N GLN A 171 12.39 -4.88 -25.91
CA GLN A 171 11.89 -5.76 -24.85
C GLN A 171 11.99 -5.11 -23.46
N LEU A 172 13.06 -4.35 -23.17
CA LEU A 172 13.17 -3.59 -21.91
C LEU A 172 12.02 -2.57 -21.78
N THR A 173 11.71 -1.83 -22.85
CA THR A 173 10.58 -0.88 -22.80
C THR A 173 9.23 -1.58 -22.62
N ILE A 174 9.02 -2.75 -23.25
CA ILE A 174 7.80 -3.55 -23.06
C ILE A 174 7.69 -4.03 -21.61
N PHE A 175 8.75 -4.60 -21.04
CA PHE A 175 8.75 -5.07 -19.64
C PHE A 175 8.58 -3.92 -18.65
N SER A 176 9.24 -2.78 -18.86
CA SER A 176 9.04 -1.57 -18.05
C SER A 176 7.57 -1.12 -18.09
N SER A 177 6.93 -1.17 -19.27
CA SER A 177 5.50 -0.84 -19.42
C SER A 177 4.58 -1.85 -18.72
N MET A 178 5.03 -3.09 -18.50
CA MET A 178 4.28 -4.13 -17.78
C MET A 178 4.44 -3.98 -16.27
N GLU A 179 5.67 -3.73 -15.79
CA GLU A 179 6.02 -3.57 -14.38
C GLU A 179 5.37 -2.33 -13.76
N LYS A 180 5.39 -1.19 -14.46
CA LYS A 180 4.83 0.08 -13.98
C LYS A 180 3.35 -0.02 -13.62
N TYR A 181 2.60 -0.86 -14.34
CA TYR A 181 1.16 -1.08 -14.11
C TYR A 181 0.84 -2.43 -13.44
N ARG A 182 1.86 -3.22 -13.07
CA ARG A 182 1.73 -4.58 -12.52
C ARG A 182 0.72 -5.43 -13.30
N MET A 183 0.80 -5.37 -14.62
CA MET A 183 -0.18 -6.00 -15.50
C MET A 183 0.09 -7.50 -15.61
N SER A 184 -0.95 -8.32 -15.48
CA SER A 184 -0.81 -9.78 -15.60
C SER A 184 -0.67 -10.20 -17.07
N SER A 185 0.26 -11.13 -17.34
CA SER A 185 0.47 -11.73 -18.67
C SER A 185 -0.76 -12.49 -19.20
N MET A 186 -1.71 -12.83 -18.33
CA MET A 186 -2.93 -13.54 -18.69
C MET A 186 -4.12 -12.63 -19.04
N THR A 187 -3.98 -11.30 -18.87
CA THR A 187 -5.04 -10.34 -19.23
C THR A 187 -4.97 -9.98 -20.72
N PRO A 188 -6.09 -9.68 -21.40
CA PRO A 188 -6.07 -9.24 -22.80
C PRO A 188 -5.16 -8.01 -23.04
N GLN A 189 -5.10 -7.09 -22.09
CA GLN A 189 -4.22 -5.92 -22.15
C GLN A 189 -2.75 -6.31 -22.00
N GLY A 190 -2.42 -7.20 -21.07
CA GLY A 190 -1.08 -7.79 -20.92
C GLY A 190 -0.64 -8.52 -22.18
N GLN A 191 -1.50 -9.35 -22.75
CA GLN A 191 -1.24 -10.08 -23.99
C GLN A 191 -1.05 -9.13 -25.18
N CYS A 192 -1.79 -8.02 -25.25
CA CYS A 192 -1.61 -7.00 -26.29
C CYS A 192 -0.18 -6.44 -26.31
N ARG A 193 0.39 -6.18 -25.13
CA ARG A 193 1.75 -5.64 -24.99
C ARG A 193 2.83 -6.72 -25.10
N LEU A 194 2.57 -7.93 -24.63
CA LEU A 194 3.53 -9.04 -24.65
C LEU A 194 3.60 -9.77 -26.00
N ALA A 195 2.52 -9.82 -26.79
CA ALA A 195 2.48 -10.59 -28.04
C ALA A 195 3.67 -10.32 -29.01
N PRO A 196 4.16 -9.08 -29.17
CA PRO A 196 5.32 -8.81 -30.01
C PRO A 196 6.61 -9.51 -29.60
N ILE A 197 6.78 -9.89 -28.32
CA ILE A 197 7.96 -10.58 -27.81
C ILE A 197 8.19 -11.89 -28.55
N VAL A 198 7.15 -12.55 -29.07
CA VAL A 198 7.28 -13.76 -29.89
C VAL A 198 8.18 -13.49 -31.11
N CYS A 199 7.92 -12.40 -31.85
CA CYS A 199 8.74 -12.01 -33.00
C CYS A 199 10.16 -11.61 -32.56
N LEU A 200 10.30 -10.96 -31.40
CA LEU A 200 11.61 -10.59 -30.84
C LEU A 200 12.46 -11.80 -30.49
N ILE A 201 11.86 -12.86 -29.92
CA ILE A 201 12.56 -14.11 -29.61
C ILE A 201 12.98 -14.82 -30.90
N GLN A 202 12.08 -14.90 -31.88
CA GLN A 202 12.39 -15.53 -33.17
C GLN A 202 13.55 -14.85 -33.91
N ASP A 203 13.54 -13.51 -33.98
CA ASP A 203 14.60 -12.76 -34.66
C ASP A 203 15.89 -12.78 -33.85
N SER A 204 15.83 -12.58 -32.52
CA SER A 204 17.04 -12.61 -31.68
C SER A 204 17.75 -13.95 -31.66
N ASN A 205 17.01 -15.07 -31.69
CA ASN A 205 17.62 -16.39 -31.72
C ASN A 205 18.41 -16.62 -33.02
N SER A 206 17.80 -16.24 -34.14
CA SER A 206 18.42 -16.37 -35.46
C SER A 206 19.66 -15.47 -35.57
N LEU A 207 19.55 -14.21 -35.09
CA LEU A 207 20.68 -13.27 -35.05
C LEU A 207 21.78 -13.71 -34.10
N TYR A 208 21.44 -14.33 -32.97
CA TYR A 208 22.41 -14.90 -32.03
C TYR A 208 23.21 -16.04 -32.68
N ASP A 209 22.53 -17.02 -33.30
CA ASP A 209 23.20 -18.13 -34.01
C ASP A 209 24.13 -17.61 -35.12
N LEU A 210 23.66 -16.64 -35.92
CA LEU A 210 24.49 -15.98 -36.94
C LEU A 210 25.70 -15.27 -36.31
N SER A 211 25.50 -14.54 -35.21
CA SER A 211 26.57 -13.80 -34.56
C SER A 211 27.67 -14.71 -34.01
N VAL A 212 27.32 -15.84 -33.39
CA VAL A 212 28.30 -16.82 -32.88
C VAL A 212 29.16 -17.34 -34.03
N ARG A 213 28.53 -17.75 -35.13
CA ARG A 213 29.23 -18.33 -36.29
C ARG A 213 30.12 -17.32 -37.01
N LEU A 214 29.64 -16.09 -37.19
CA LEU A 214 30.44 -15.02 -37.78
C LEU A 214 31.59 -14.59 -36.87
N MET A 215 31.40 -14.60 -35.55
CA MET A 215 32.47 -14.32 -34.59
C MET A 215 33.58 -15.36 -34.63
N PHE A 216 33.26 -16.66 -34.73
CA PHE A 216 34.27 -17.70 -34.96
C PHE A 216 35.02 -17.48 -36.28
N LYS A 217 34.30 -17.13 -37.36
CA LYS A 217 34.91 -16.86 -38.66
C LYS A 217 35.83 -15.64 -38.68
N LEU A 218 35.47 -14.57 -37.97
CA LEU A 218 36.33 -13.40 -37.80
C LEU A 218 37.61 -13.75 -37.03
N HIS A 219 37.50 -14.61 -36.03
CA HIS A 219 38.65 -15.09 -35.27
C HIS A 219 39.58 -16.00 -36.06
N ASP A 220 39.08 -16.69 -37.09
CA ASP A 220 39.91 -17.45 -38.04
C ASP A 220 40.71 -16.54 -38.99
N GLY A 221 40.17 -15.36 -39.34
CA GLY A 221 40.72 -14.48 -40.38
C GLY A 221 41.39 -13.18 -39.91
N VAL A 222 41.19 -12.77 -38.65
CA VAL A 222 41.66 -11.48 -38.11
C VAL A 222 42.43 -11.68 -36.80
N PRO A 223 43.53 -10.93 -36.56
CA PRO A 223 44.25 -10.95 -35.29
C PRO A 223 43.36 -10.67 -34.08
N TYR A 224 43.70 -11.33 -32.97
CA TYR A 224 42.91 -11.32 -31.74
C TYR A 224 42.64 -9.91 -31.18
N ASP A 225 43.57 -8.97 -31.34
CA ASP A 225 43.47 -7.61 -30.80
C ASP A 225 42.43 -6.75 -31.53
N VAL A 226 42.27 -6.94 -32.84
CA VAL A 226 41.36 -6.12 -33.69
C VAL A 226 39.89 -6.45 -33.42
N VAL A 227 39.60 -7.71 -33.04
CA VAL A 227 38.23 -8.19 -32.77
C VAL A 227 37.82 -7.96 -31.30
N SER A 228 38.65 -7.29 -30.47
CA SER A 228 38.35 -7.10 -29.05
C SER A 228 37.02 -6.38 -28.81
N GLY A 229 36.78 -5.26 -29.52
CA GLY A 229 35.52 -4.53 -29.38
C GLY A 229 34.29 -5.36 -29.78
N HIS A 230 34.44 -6.28 -30.73
CA HIS A 230 33.34 -7.18 -31.14
C HIS A 230 33.04 -8.23 -30.07
N ARG A 231 34.08 -8.78 -29.42
CA ARG A 231 33.91 -9.71 -28.29
C ARG A 231 33.23 -9.05 -27.10
N ASP A 232 33.67 -7.84 -26.75
CA ASP A 232 33.11 -7.10 -25.61
C ASP A 232 31.63 -6.76 -25.87
N ARG A 233 31.31 -6.33 -27.09
CA ARG A 233 29.93 -6.05 -27.51
C ARG A 233 29.07 -7.31 -27.55
N PHE A 234 29.59 -8.40 -28.14
CA PHE A 234 28.92 -9.71 -28.13
C PHE A 234 28.65 -10.19 -26.70
N HIS A 235 29.64 -10.13 -25.82
CA HIS A 235 29.51 -10.55 -24.42
C HIS A 235 28.42 -9.76 -23.69
N GLY A 236 28.42 -8.43 -23.85
CA GLY A 236 27.37 -7.57 -23.30
C GLY A 236 25.98 -7.90 -23.85
N LEU A 237 25.87 -8.23 -25.14
CA LEU A 237 24.61 -8.64 -25.78
C LEU A 237 24.14 -10.01 -25.30
N PHE A 238 25.06 -10.97 -25.17
CA PHE A 238 24.78 -12.31 -24.67
C PHE A 238 24.17 -12.27 -23.26
N LEU A 239 24.77 -11.49 -22.33
CA LEU A 239 24.24 -11.37 -20.97
C LEU A 239 22.83 -10.76 -20.94
N LYS A 240 22.60 -9.71 -21.74
CA LYS A 240 21.29 -9.06 -21.86
C LYS A 240 20.26 -9.99 -22.50
N LEU A 241 20.66 -10.77 -23.51
CA LEU A 241 19.79 -11.73 -24.19
C LEU A 241 19.43 -12.93 -23.28
N LYS A 242 20.39 -13.42 -22.50
CA LYS A 242 20.15 -14.44 -21.46
C LYS A 242 19.15 -13.94 -20.42
N SER A 243 19.31 -12.70 -19.95
CA SER A 243 18.33 -12.05 -19.06
C SER A 243 16.95 -11.92 -19.72
N PHE A 244 16.88 -11.51 -20.99
CA PHE A 244 15.62 -11.43 -21.73
C PHE A 244 14.88 -12.78 -21.77
N TYR A 245 15.54 -13.87 -22.16
CA TYR A 245 14.89 -15.19 -22.22
C TYR A 245 14.49 -15.71 -20.84
N ASN A 246 15.31 -15.48 -19.81
CA ASN A 246 15.00 -15.85 -18.43
C ASN A 246 13.80 -15.07 -17.86
N ASN A 247 13.60 -13.82 -18.28
CA ASN A 247 12.45 -13.01 -17.87
C ASN A 247 11.16 -13.45 -18.57
N VAL A 248 11.24 -13.96 -19.81
CA VAL A 248 10.07 -14.43 -20.57
C VAL A 248 9.65 -15.85 -20.14
N ARG A 249 10.60 -16.76 -19.90
CA ARG A 249 10.35 -18.18 -19.56
C ARG A 249 9.31 -18.41 -18.45
N PRO A 250 9.28 -17.68 -17.32
CA PRO A 250 8.29 -17.90 -16.26
C PRO A 250 6.87 -17.40 -16.61
N LEU A 251 6.70 -16.63 -17.69
CA LEU A 251 5.40 -16.06 -18.04
C LEU A 251 4.49 -17.09 -18.72
N GLN A 252 3.39 -17.43 -18.05
CA GLN A 252 2.41 -18.42 -18.51
C GLN A 252 1.90 -18.18 -19.94
N TYR A 253 1.76 -16.93 -20.37
CA TYR A 253 1.30 -16.58 -21.72
C TYR A 253 2.13 -17.25 -22.83
N PHE A 254 3.45 -17.39 -22.66
CA PHE A 254 4.31 -17.91 -23.74
C PHE A 254 4.36 -19.43 -23.81
N LYS A 255 3.95 -20.14 -22.76
CA LYS A 255 4.08 -21.60 -22.63
C LYS A 255 3.48 -22.37 -23.82
N ASP A 256 2.33 -21.90 -24.31
CA ASP A 256 1.59 -22.54 -25.40
C ASP A 256 1.82 -21.85 -26.77
N LEU A 257 2.50 -20.70 -26.80
CA LEU A 257 2.76 -19.92 -28.03
C LEU A 257 4.15 -20.13 -28.62
N ILE A 258 5.18 -20.31 -27.79
CA ILE A 258 6.57 -20.44 -28.24
C ILE A 258 7.43 -21.17 -27.20
N THR A 259 8.27 -22.07 -27.68
CA THR A 259 9.34 -22.65 -26.86
C THR A 259 10.51 -21.66 -26.80
N VAL A 260 10.73 -21.07 -25.62
CA VAL A 260 11.81 -20.09 -25.39
C VAL A 260 13.16 -20.81 -25.34
N PRO A 261 14.12 -20.48 -26.24
CA PRO A 261 15.40 -21.16 -26.35
C PRO A 261 16.26 -20.98 -25.09
N GLU A 262 17.07 -21.99 -24.77
CA GLU A 262 18.05 -21.96 -23.68
C GLU A 262 19.43 -21.55 -24.20
N LEU A 263 19.99 -20.51 -23.60
CA LEU A 263 21.35 -20.07 -23.89
C LEU A 263 22.33 -20.71 -22.90
N PRO A 264 23.57 -21.03 -23.32
CA PRO A 264 24.61 -21.60 -22.45
C PRO A 264 24.90 -20.77 -21.20
N ASP A 265 25.57 -21.38 -20.21
CA ASP A 265 25.83 -20.68 -18.96
C ASP A 265 26.88 -19.57 -19.07
N SER A 266 27.88 -19.79 -19.91
CA SER A 266 28.93 -18.82 -20.21
C SER A 266 28.92 -18.45 -21.69
N SER A 267 29.32 -17.22 -21.99
CA SER A 267 29.52 -16.75 -23.37
C SER A 267 30.62 -17.58 -24.03
N PRO A 268 30.47 -17.98 -25.32
CA PRO A 268 31.56 -18.56 -26.09
C PRO A 268 32.83 -17.71 -25.99
N ASN A 269 33.98 -18.36 -25.77
CA ASN A 269 35.25 -17.67 -25.53
C ASN A 269 35.98 -17.28 -26.83
N PHE A 270 35.55 -17.83 -27.99
CA PHE A 270 36.10 -17.64 -29.34
C PHE A 270 37.62 -17.85 -29.47
N LYS A 271 38.27 -18.49 -28.49
CA LYS A 271 39.73 -18.69 -28.43
C LYS A 271 40.17 -20.05 -29.00
N SER A 272 39.27 -21.03 -29.01
CA SER A 272 39.58 -22.41 -29.39
C SER A 272 38.69 -22.85 -30.55
N GLN A 273 39.28 -23.34 -31.65
CA GLN A 273 38.53 -23.98 -32.74
C GLN A 273 37.73 -25.21 -32.27
N ASN A 274 38.17 -25.87 -31.18
CA ASN A 274 37.44 -27.00 -30.61
C ASN A 274 36.07 -26.58 -30.02
N ASP A 275 35.91 -25.31 -29.61
CA ASP A 275 34.67 -24.77 -29.06
C ASP A 275 33.63 -24.46 -30.15
N PHE A 276 34.03 -24.36 -31.42
CA PHE A 276 33.10 -24.24 -32.54
C PHE A 276 32.45 -25.58 -32.88
N THR A 277 33.22 -26.68 -32.83
CA THR A 277 32.73 -28.05 -33.07
C THR A 277 31.74 -28.55 -32.01
N SER A 278 31.74 -27.97 -30.80
CA SER A 278 30.81 -28.30 -29.72
C SER A 278 29.56 -27.40 -29.69
N TYR A 279 29.48 -26.38 -30.55
CA TYR A 279 28.36 -25.44 -30.57
C TYR A 279 27.09 -26.06 -31.17
N VAL A 280 26.02 -26.10 -30.38
CA VAL A 280 24.67 -26.49 -30.81
C VAL A 280 23.78 -25.25 -30.88
N PRO A 281 23.15 -24.95 -32.04
CA PRO A 281 22.28 -23.79 -32.17
C PRO A 281 21.04 -23.93 -31.27
N PRO A 282 20.67 -22.90 -30.50
CA PRO A 282 19.46 -22.93 -29.70
C PRO A 282 18.21 -22.98 -30.59
N VAL A 283 17.27 -23.87 -30.28
CA VAL A 283 16.07 -24.12 -31.10
C VAL A 283 14.88 -23.34 -30.56
N VAL A 284 14.28 -22.51 -31.41
CA VAL A 284 12.97 -21.88 -31.18
C VAL A 284 11.90 -22.67 -31.92
N HIS A 285 10.90 -23.18 -31.21
CA HIS A 285 9.75 -23.85 -31.83
C HIS A 285 8.46 -23.04 -31.58
N VAL A 286 7.72 -22.74 -32.66
CA VAL A 286 6.38 -22.15 -32.59
C VAL A 286 5.40 -23.19 -33.14
N PRO A 287 4.42 -23.66 -32.35
CA PRO A 287 3.40 -24.59 -32.84
C PRO A 287 2.71 -24.06 -34.10
N GLN A 288 2.64 -24.88 -35.15
CA GLN A 288 1.93 -24.51 -36.38
C GLN A 288 0.42 -24.61 -36.14
N GLU A 289 -0.32 -23.51 -36.31
CA GLU A 289 -1.79 -23.52 -36.27
C GLU A 289 -2.35 -24.28 -37.49
N PRO A 290 -3.44 -25.07 -37.34
CA PRO A 290 -4.05 -25.81 -38.44
C PRO A 290 -4.53 -24.85 -39.55
N ASP A 291 -4.27 -25.23 -40.81
CA ASP A 291 -4.64 -24.42 -41.96
C ASP A 291 -6.14 -24.12 -42.00
N PRO A 292 -6.55 -22.87 -42.28
CA PRO A 292 -7.96 -22.56 -42.47
C PRO A 292 -8.47 -23.30 -43.72
N VAL A 293 -9.42 -24.20 -43.52
CA VAL A 293 -10.16 -24.88 -44.58
C VAL A 293 -10.78 -23.82 -45.48
N VAL A 294 -10.20 -23.66 -46.67
CA VAL A 294 -10.88 -23.05 -47.81
C VAL A 294 -11.61 -24.21 -48.46
N GLU A 295 -12.92 -24.26 -48.30
CA GLU A 295 -13.78 -25.24 -48.98
C GLU A 295 -13.55 -25.14 -50.49
N ASP A 296 -12.96 -26.19 -51.05
CA ASP A 296 -13.25 -26.64 -52.42
C ASP A 296 -13.22 -28.18 -52.42
N LEU A 297 -14.37 -28.74 -52.82
CA LEU A 297 -14.73 -30.16 -52.84
C LEU A 297 -13.99 -30.88 -53.98
N VAL A 298 -13.43 -32.10 -53.74
CA VAL A 298 -13.84 -33.41 -54.34
C VAL A 298 -12.80 -34.54 -54.14
N ASP A 299 -13.25 -35.57 -53.41
CA ASP A 299 -13.28 -37.03 -53.69
C ASP A 299 -12.07 -37.92 -54.07
N THR A 300 -11.91 -38.96 -53.23
CA THR A 300 -11.68 -40.42 -53.51
C THR A 300 -10.31 -40.86 -54.09
N ASN A 301 -9.65 -41.98 -53.73
CA ASN A 301 -10.13 -43.32 -53.35
C ASN A 301 -8.98 -44.21 -52.80
N ASN A 302 -9.32 -45.14 -51.90
CA ASN A 302 -8.85 -46.54 -51.69
C ASN A 302 -7.37 -46.96 -51.85
N HIS A 303 -6.85 -47.68 -50.83
CA HIS A 303 -6.77 -49.15 -50.87
C HIS A 303 -6.46 -49.76 -49.50
N GLU A 304 -7.35 -50.64 -49.05
CA GLU A 304 -7.11 -51.63 -48.00
C GLU A 304 -6.25 -52.79 -48.54
N SER A 305 -5.63 -53.48 -47.57
CA SER A 305 -5.32 -54.92 -47.52
C SER A 305 -3.85 -55.29 -47.68
N GLU A 306 -3.20 -55.62 -46.57
CA GLU A 306 -2.57 -56.94 -46.37
C GLU A 306 -2.15 -57.12 -44.89
N ALA A 307 -2.10 -58.38 -44.46
CA ALA A 307 -1.63 -58.88 -43.15
C ALA A 307 -2.66 -59.08 -42.02
N PHE A 308 -3.80 -59.70 -42.36
CA PHE A 308 -4.67 -60.38 -41.39
C PHE A 308 -4.16 -61.81 -41.12
N SER A 309 -3.10 -61.97 -40.30
CA SER A 309 -2.76 -63.29 -39.73
C SER A 309 -1.91 -63.27 -38.45
N GLN A 310 -1.77 -62.14 -37.76
CA GLN A 310 -1.06 -62.03 -36.46
C GLN A 310 -1.96 -61.58 -35.30
N ALA A 311 -3.23 -61.24 -35.56
CA ALA A 311 -4.13 -60.62 -34.58
C ALA A 311 -4.79 -61.61 -33.57
N GLN A 312 -4.74 -62.93 -33.81
CA GLN A 312 -5.54 -63.87 -33.03
C GLN A 312 -4.91 -64.28 -31.68
N GLN A 313 -3.61 -64.06 -31.45
CA GLN A 313 -2.94 -64.37 -30.17
C GLN A 313 -2.76 -63.15 -29.24
N GLN A 314 -2.91 -61.93 -29.75
CA GLN A 314 -2.92 -60.70 -28.94
C GLN A 314 -4.30 -60.39 -28.31
N LEU A 315 -5.38 -61.02 -28.80
CA LEU A 315 -6.76 -60.71 -28.42
C LEU A 315 -7.07 -61.02 -26.93
N SER A 316 -6.53 -62.12 -26.39
CA SER A 316 -6.85 -62.57 -25.03
C SER A 316 -6.16 -61.77 -23.92
N MET A 317 -5.01 -61.14 -24.21
CA MET A 317 -4.31 -60.26 -23.26
C MET A 317 -4.86 -58.81 -23.32
N LEU A 318 -5.44 -58.43 -24.46
CA LEU A 318 -6.13 -57.15 -24.66
C LEU A 318 -7.51 -57.12 -23.99
N GLU A 319 -8.26 -58.22 -23.92
CA GLU A 319 -9.60 -58.26 -23.29
C GLU A 319 -9.60 -57.87 -21.79
N GLY A 320 -8.54 -58.19 -21.05
CA GLY A 320 -8.42 -57.78 -19.62
C GLY A 320 -8.08 -56.29 -19.44
N ILE A 321 -7.23 -55.74 -20.31
CA ILE A 321 -6.85 -54.32 -20.30
C ILE A 321 -7.99 -53.45 -20.86
N ILE A 322 -8.75 -53.97 -21.82
CA ILE A 322 -9.92 -53.33 -22.40
C ILE A 322 -11.01 -53.15 -21.34
N SER A 323 -11.26 -54.14 -20.47
CA SER A 323 -12.30 -54.02 -19.43
C SER A 323 -11.99 -52.95 -18.36
N GLU A 324 -10.71 -52.81 -17.93
CA GLU A 324 -10.29 -51.71 -17.04
C GLU A 324 -10.29 -50.35 -17.75
N LYS A 325 -9.90 -50.32 -19.03
CA LYS A 325 -9.97 -49.10 -19.86
C LYS A 325 -11.42 -48.73 -20.15
N GLU A 326 -12.34 -49.67 -20.33
CA GLU A 326 -13.77 -49.44 -20.55
C GLU A 326 -14.44 -48.85 -19.32
N ALA A 327 -14.11 -49.32 -18.11
CA ALA A 327 -14.60 -48.71 -16.86
C ALA A 327 -14.06 -47.27 -16.67
N GLY A 328 -12.77 -47.05 -16.98
CA GLY A 328 -12.18 -45.71 -16.96
C GLY A 328 -12.72 -44.79 -18.06
N ILE A 329 -13.06 -45.34 -19.23
CA ILE A 329 -13.71 -44.64 -20.34
C ILE A 329 -15.17 -44.33 -19.99
N GLU A 330 -15.89 -45.20 -19.28
CA GLU A 330 -17.25 -44.91 -18.80
C GLU A 330 -17.23 -43.76 -17.78
N GLU A 331 -16.30 -43.77 -16.83
CA GLU A 331 -16.15 -42.68 -15.84
C GLU A 331 -15.72 -41.36 -16.49
N LEU A 332 -14.79 -41.41 -17.45
CA LEU A 332 -14.38 -40.26 -18.26
C LEU A 332 -15.51 -39.80 -19.17
N SER A 333 -16.34 -40.70 -19.70
CA SER A 333 -17.51 -40.36 -20.52
C SER A 333 -18.59 -39.68 -19.68
N PHE A 334 -18.82 -40.15 -18.45
CA PHE A 334 -19.76 -39.52 -17.52
C PHE A 334 -19.27 -38.13 -17.10
N LYS A 335 -17.97 -37.99 -16.83
CA LYS A 335 -17.35 -36.68 -16.56
C LYS A 335 -17.37 -35.77 -17.79
N LEU A 336 -17.14 -36.30 -19.00
CA LEU A 336 -17.25 -35.53 -20.25
C LEU A 336 -18.68 -35.09 -20.50
N VAL A 337 -19.68 -35.95 -20.30
CA VAL A 337 -21.10 -35.61 -20.43
C VAL A 337 -21.51 -34.57 -19.38
N ALA A 338 -21.02 -34.68 -18.14
CA ALA A 338 -21.26 -33.68 -17.10
C ALA A 338 -20.56 -32.34 -17.41
N LEU A 339 -19.32 -32.37 -17.89
CA LEU A 339 -18.60 -31.16 -18.33
C LEU A 339 -19.28 -30.53 -19.55
N GLN A 340 -19.79 -31.34 -20.47
CA GLN A 340 -20.46 -30.90 -21.68
C GLN A 340 -21.83 -30.31 -21.35
N LYS A 341 -22.56 -30.89 -20.41
CA LYS A 341 -23.79 -30.28 -19.87
C LYS A 341 -23.51 -28.94 -19.17
N ASN A 342 -22.47 -28.86 -18.34
CA ASN A 342 -22.06 -27.61 -17.71
C ASN A 342 -21.58 -26.57 -18.74
N PHE A 343 -20.90 -27.02 -19.80
CA PHE A 343 -20.48 -26.17 -20.91
C PHE A 343 -21.68 -25.67 -21.70
N ASP A 344 -22.68 -26.51 -21.96
CA ASP A 344 -23.92 -26.16 -22.65
C ASP A 344 -24.75 -25.17 -21.83
N GLU A 345 -24.88 -25.38 -20.52
CA GLU A 345 -25.55 -24.45 -19.59
C GLU A 345 -24.82 -23.10 -19.54
N LEU A 346 -23.48 -23.12 -19.45
CA LEU A 346 -22.66 -21.91 -19.47
C LEU A 346 -22.75 -21.20 -20.82
N GLN A 347 -22.74 -21.95 -21.93
CA GLN A 347 -22.90 -21.42 -23.28
C GLN A 347 -24.29 -20.81 -23.47
N GLN A 348 -25.32 -21.39 -22.88
CA GLN A 348 -26.69 -20.89 -22.93
C GLN A 348 -26.84 -19.60 -22.11
N SER A 349 -26.20 -19.51 -20.93
CA SER A 349 -26.10 -18.27 -20.13
C SER A 349 -25.36 -17.17 -20.90
N TYR A 350 -24.19 -17.47 -21.47
CA TYR A 350 -23.47 -16.51 -22.30
C TYR A 350 -24.28 -16.05 -23.51
N ARG A 351 -25.08 -16.94 -24.11
CA ARG A 351 -25.95 -16.58 -25.24
C ARG A 351 -27.07 -15.64 -24.80
N HIS A 352 -27.62 -15.85 -23.60
CA HIS A 352 -28.61 -14.96 -23.00
C HIS A 352 -28.02 -13.58 -22.71
N ASP A 353 -26.86 -13.52 -22.06
CA ASP A 353 -26.18 -12.26 -21.73
C ASP A 353 -25.80 -11.47 -22.99
N VAL A 354 -25.32 -12.16 -24.03
CA VAL A 354 -25.04 -11.54 -25.33
C VAL A 354 -26.32 -11.01 -25.98
N GLN A 355 -27.44 -11.72 -25.86
CA GLN A 355 -28.72 -11.29 -26.41
C GLN A 355 -29.30 -10.09 -25.65
N GLU A 356 -29.15 -10.03 -24.33
CA GLU A 356 -29.52 -8.88 -23.50
C GLU A 356 -28.64 -7.66 -23.81
N LEU A 357 -27.32 -7.85 -23.94
CA LEU A 357 -26.40 -6.79 -24.35
C LEU A 357 -26.68 -6.29 -25.78
N GLN A 358 -27.14 -7.17 -26.67
CA GLN A 358 -27.59 -6.79 -28.01
C GLN A 358 -28.90 -5.98 -27.96
N GLN A 359 -29.88 -6.38 -27.15
CA GLN A 359 -31.11 -5.62 -26.94
C GLN A 359 -30.84 -4.24 -26.32
N ASN A 360 -29.93 -4.16 -25.34
CA ASN A 360 -29.52 -2.89 -24.77
C ASN A 360 -28.82 -2.00 -25.81
N ASN A 361 -27.95 -2.58 -26.65
CA ASN A 361 -27.34 -1.84 -27.75
C ASN A 361 -28.35 -1.34 -28.79
N THR A 362 -29.41 -2.12 -29.10
CA THR A 362 -30.44 -1.65 -30.04
C THR A 362 -31.27 -0.51 -29.45
N VAL A 363 -31.59 -0.57 -28.15
CA VAL A 363 -32.27 0.53 -27.45
C VAL A 363 -31.40 1.79 -27.43
N LEU A 364 -30.13 1.68 -27.01
CA LEU A 364 -29.19 2.81 -27.03
C LEU A 364 -28.95 3.35 -28.45
N SER A 365 -28.92 2.49 -29.47
CA SER A 365 -28.81 2.92 -30.86
C SER A 365 -30.06 3.68 -31.32
N ASN A 366 -31.25 3.25 -30.90
CA ASN A 366 -32.50 3.95 -31.20
C ASN A 366 -32.57 5.31 -30.49
N ASP A 367 -32.17 5.39 -29.22
CA ASP A 367 -32.07 6.65 -28.49
C ASP A 367 -31.10 7.62 -29.15
N LEU A 368 -29.98 7.11 -29.67
CA LEU A 368 -28.99 7.91 -30.39
C LEU A 368 -29.52 8.41 -31.74
N VAL A 369 -30.34 7.63 -32.43
CA VAL A 369 -31.06 8.05 -33.65
C VAL A 369 -32.09 9.13 -33.31
N LEU A 370 -32.91 8.93 -32.28
CA LEU A 370 -33.89 9.92 -31.81
C LEU A 370 -33.23 11.24 -31.40
N ALA A 371 -32.09 11.18 -30.70
CA ALA A 371 -31.33 12.37 -30.33
C ALA A 371 -30.77 13.12 -31.56
N ARG A 372 -30.34 12.38 -32.60
CA ARG A 372 -29.90 12.96 -33.87
C ARG A 372 -31.06 13.60 -34.65
N GLU A 373 -32.22 12.96 -34.66
CA GLU A 373 -33.44 13.50 -35.27
C GLU A 373 -33.89 14.77 -34.55
N MET A 374 -33.91 14.79 -33.22
CA MET A 374 -34.19 16.01 -32.45
C MET A 374 -33.21 17.14 -32.78
N CYS A 375 -31.91 16.84 -32.88
CA CYS A 375 -30.92 17.84 -33.27
C CYS A 375 -31.12 18.36 -34.70
N ALA A 376 -31.54 17.50 -35.63
CA ALA A 376 -31.87 17.89 -36.99
C ALA A 376 -33.12 18.78 -37.03
N THR A 377 -34.15 18.45 -36.26
CA THR A 377 -35.38 19.25 -36.13
C THR A 377 -35.08 20.64 -35.54
N PHE A 378 -34.25 20.71 -34.49
CA PHE A 378 -33.82 22.01 -33.93
C PHE A 378 -32.99 22.83 -34.91
N ARG A 379 -32.15 22.19 -35.73
CA ARG A 379 -31.43 22.88 -36.81
C ARG A 379 -32.39 23.42 -37.86
N MET A 380 -33.35 22.62 -38.33
CA MET A 380 -34.36 23.08 -39.28
C MET A 380 -35.23 24.21 -38.70
N GLN A 381 -35.58 24.17 -37.41
CA GLN A 381 -36.29 25.27 -36.74
C GLN A 381 -35.45 26.55 -36.65
N ASN A 382 -34.15 26.43 -36.38
CA ASN A 382 -33.24 27.57 -36.41
C ASN A 382 -33.11 28.15 -37.82
N ASP A 383 -32.95 27.29 -38.84
CA ASP A 383 -32.85 27.72 -40.23
C ASP A 383 -34.17 28.37 -40.70
N ASP A 384 -35.33 27.87 -40.26
CA ASP A 384 -36.64 28.46 -40.55
C ASP A 384 -36.86 29.80 -39.84
N LEU A 385 -36.42 29.94 -38.58
CA LEU A 385 -36.41 31.22 -37.85
C LEU A 385 -35.45 32.23 -38.50
N GLU A 386 -34.29 31.78 -38.98
CA GLU A 386 -33.32 32.61 -39.69
C GLU A 386 -33.88 33.05 -41.06
N MET A 387 -34.61 32.17 -41.74
CA MET A 387 -35.33 32.50 -42.96
C MET A 387 -36.50 33.48 -42.70
N GLN A 388 -37.23 33.34 -41.59
CA GLN A 388 -38.29 34.27 -41.17
C GLN A 388 -37.75 35.66 -40.80
N ILE A 389 -36.55 35.73 -40.19
CA ILE A 389 -35.83 37.00 -39.93
C ILE A 389 -35.41 37.66 -41.25
N ASN A 390 -34.89 36.87 -42.20
CA ASN A 390 -34.46 37.38 -43.52
C ASN A 390 -35.62 37.77 -44.44
N GLN A 391 -36.80 37.15 -44.29
CA GLN A 391 -38.00 37.45 -45.09
C GLN A 391 -38.77 38.68 -44.58
N ASN A 392 -38.49 39.17 -43.38
CA ASN A 392 -39.23 40.27 -42.77
C ASN A 392 -38.31 41.49 -42.51
N PRO A 393 -38.19 42.44 -43.47
CA PRO A 393 -37.24 43.55 -43.39
C PRO A 393 -37.45 44.47 -42.18
N VAL A 394 -38.64 44.47 -41.57
CA VAL A 394 -38.95 45.23 -40.35
C VAL A 394 -38.28 44.63 -39.11
N LEU A 395 -38.12 43.30 -39.04
CA LEU A 395 -37.42 42.63 -37.93
C LEU A 395 -35.91 42.76 -38.05
N LEU A 396 -35.37 42.73 -39.28
CA LEU A 396 -33.96 42.99 -39.56
C LEU A 396 -33.56 44.43 -39.18
N GLN A 397 -34.41 45.41 -39.51
CA GLN A 397 -34.21 46.82 -39.12
C GLN A 397 -34.21 46.99 -37.59
N LYS A 398 -35.13 46.33 -36.88
CA LYS A 398 -35.22 46.39 -35.42
C LYS A 398 -34.05 45.70 -34.71
N ALA A 399 -33.56 44.58 -35.28
CA ALA A 399 -32.38 43.89 -34.80
C ALA A 399 -31.11 44.73 -35.02
N MET A 400 -30.99 45.41 -36.16
CA MET A 400 -29.89 46.34 -36.43
C MET A 400 -29.95 47.57 -35.51
N GLU A 401 -31.13 48.14 -35.23
CA GLU A 401 -31.28 49.26 -34.28
C GLU A 401 -30.95 48.87 -32.84
N GLU A 402 -31.34 47.66 -32.40
CA GLU A 402 -30.95 47.12 -31.10
C GLU A 402 -29.44 46.80 -31.05
N GLU A 403 -28.86 46.27 -32.13
CA GLU A 403 -27.41 46.06 -32.23
C GLU A 403 -26.64 47.39 -32.17
N GLU A 404 -27.13 48.43 -32.83
CA GLU A 404 -26.51 49.77 -32.80
C GLU A 404 -26.62 50.41 -31.41
N LYS A 405 -27.76 50.26 -30.72
CA LYS A 405 -27.92 50.63 -29.31
C LYS A 405 -26.98 49.85 -28.40
N HIS A 406 -26.82 48.55 -28.62
CA HIS A 406 -25.90 47.72 -27.85
C HIS A 406 -24.44 48.12 -28.09
N LYS A 407 -24.09 48.53 -29.32
CA LYS A 407 -22.77 49.06 -29.70
C LYS A 407 -22.49 50.39 -29.02
N LEU A 408 -23.46 51.32 -29.03
CA LEU A 408 -23.39 52.60 -28.31
C LEU A 408 -23.31 52.42 -26.79
N SER A 409 -24.05 51.46 -26.23
CA SER A 409 -23.98 51.10 -24.82
C SER A 409 -22.62 50.47 -24.46
N SER A 410 -22.07 49.62 -25.33
CA SER A 410 -20.74 49.02 -25.21
C SER A 410 -19.63 50.08 -25.31
N GLU A 411 -19.74 51.07 -26.20
CA GLU A 411 -18.81 52.20 -26.27
C GLU A 411 -18.89 53.09 -25.02
N LYS A 412 -20.10 53.36 -24.50
CA LYS A 412 -20.28 54.06 -23.22
C LYS A 412 -19.68 53.26 -22.07
N PHE A 413 -19.88 51.95 -22.02
CA PHE A 413 -19.29 51.06 -21.04
C PHE A 413 -17.76 51.02 -21.16
N ASN A 414 -17.21 51.01 -22.37
CA ASN A 414 -15.76 51.06 -22.58
C ASN A 414 -15.17 52.43 -22.18
N LYS A 415 -15.85 53.53 -22.46
CA LYS A 415 -15.46 54.87 -21.96
C LYS A 415 -15.52 54.93 -20.44
N LEU A 416 -16.56 54.37 -19.83
CA LEU A 416 -16.72 54.29 -18.37
C LEU A 416 -15.66 53.38 -17.76
N LYS A 417 -15.32 52.26 -18.41
CA LYS A 417 -14.22 51.37 -18.02
C LYS A 417 -12.88 52.08 -18.12
N THR A 418 -12.67 52.90 -19.14
CA THR A 418 -11.44 53.72 -19.28
C THR A 418 -11.36 54.78 -18.19
N LEU A 419 -12.48 55.43 -17.87
CA LEU A 419 -12.58 56.39 -16.76
C LEU A 419 -12.36 55.71 -15.41
N TYR A 420 -12.95 54.53 -15.20
CA TYR A 420 -12.76 53.72 -14.00
C TYR A 420 -11.32 53.20 -13.90
N THR A 421 -10.67 52.90 -15.03
CA THR A 421 -9.25 52.53 -15.06
C THR A 421 -8.39 53.73 -14.68
N LYS A 422 -8.68 54.93 -15.19
CA LYS A 422 -8.00 56.17 -14.77
C LYS A 422 -8.21 56.49 -13.30
N ILE A 423 -9.44 56.42 -12.79
CA ILE A 423 -9.76 56.63 -11.37
C ILE A 423 -9.08 55.57 -10.50
N ARG A 424 -9.04 54.31 -10.96
CA ARG A 424 -8.35 53.22 -10.28
C ARG A 424 -6.84 53.45 -10.27
N ASP A 425 -6.26 53.93 -11.37
CA ASP A 425 -4.84 54.19 -11.47
C ASP A 425 -4.44 55.43 -10.63
N GLU A 426 -5.29 56.47 -10.60
CA GLU A 426 -5.19 57.59 -9.64
C GLU A 426 -5.36 57.11 -8.20
N HIS A 427 -6.29 56.18 -7.93
CA HIS A 427 -6.45 55.59 -6.61
C HIS A 427 -5.26 54.72 -6.22
N ILE A 428 -4.67 53.96 -7.14
CA ILE A 428 -3.43 53.20 -6.93
C ILE A 428 -2.26 54.16 -6.69
N GLN A 429 -2.20 55.28 -7.40
CA GLN A 429 -1.18 56.30 -7.20
C GLN A 429 -1.33 56.99 -5.85
N LEU A 430 -2.56 57.37 -5.47
CA LEU A 430 -2.88 57.88 -4.14
C LEU A 430 -2.65 56.83 -3.04
N LEU A 431 -2.85 55.55 -3.30
CA LEU A 431 -2.51 54.46 -2.37
C LEU A 431 -0.99 54.26 -2.24
N ARG A 432 -0.22 54.50 -3.32
CA ARG A 432 1.25 54.49 -3.28
C ARG A 432 1.77 55.72 -2.54
N GLU A 433 1.22 56.90 -2.80
CA GLU A 433 1.54 58.12 -2.06
C GLU A 433 1.10 58.01 -0.60
N GLN A 434 -0.05 57.40 -0.31
CA GLN A 434 -0.49 57.07 1.04
C GLN A 434 0.41 56.00 1.67
N SER A 435 0.97 55.06 0.89
CA SER A 435 1.94 54.07 1.37
C SER A 435 3.27 54.71 1.71
N ASP A 436 3.77 55.62 0.89
CA ASP A 436 5.03 56.33 1.13
C ASP A 436 4.88 57.38 2.24
N CYS A 437 3.73 58.06 2.31
CA CYS A 437 3.34 58.90 3.44
C CYS A 437 3.14 58.06 4.71
N ASN A 438 2.58 56.85 4.63
CA ASN A 438 2.52 55.90 5.76
C ASN A 438 3.90 55.37 6.15
N LYS A 439 4.85 55.19 5.22
CA LYS A 439 6.24 54.82 5.56
C LYS A 439 6.92 55.98 6.28
N SER A 440 6.70 57.22 5.83
CA SER A 440 7.23 58.41 6.50
C SER A 440 6.58 58.62 7.88
N LEU A 441 5.25 58.45 7.97
CA LEU A 441 4.48 58.48 9.21
C LEU A 441 4.80 57.30 10.13
N ASN A 442 5.16 56.12 9.60
CA ASN A 442 5.62 54.99 10.40
C ASN A 442 7.05 55.23 10.89
N LYS A 443 7.93 55.85 10.10
CA LYS A 443 9.24 56.30 10.59
C LYS A 443 9.08 57.35 11.69
N GLU A 444 8.20 58.34 11.51
CA GLU A 444 7.87 59.30 12.56
C GLU A 444 7.18 58.65 13.76
N LYS A 445 6.27 57.69 13.58
CA LYS A 445 5.65 56.93 14.68
C LYS A 445 6.65 56.03 15.37
N GLN A 446 7.65 55.51 14.67
CA GLN A 446 8.70 54.69 15.25
C GLN A 446 9.61 55.57 16.10
N VAL A 447 10.04 56.73 15.58
CA VAL A 447 10.76 57.76 16.35
C VAL A 447 9.93 58.28 17.51
N ASN A 448 8.64 58.54 17.32
CA ASN A 448 7.73 59.02 18.37
C ASN A 448 7.41 57.91 19.38
N SER A 449 7.39 56.62 18.99
CA SER A 449 7.28 55.49 19.91
C SER A 449 8.57 55.26 20.68
N GLN A 450 9.72 55.56 20.09
CA GLN A 450 11.04 55.49 20.71
C GLN A 450 11.20 56.64 21.72
N LEU A 451 10.79 57.85 21.35
CA LEU A 451 10.63 58.99 22.26
C LEU A 451 9.56 58.73 23.32
N LEU A 452 8.45 58.05 23.01
CA LEU A 452 7.43 57.68 24.01
C LEU A 452 7.94 56.57 24.94
N LEU A 453 8.84 55.70 24.47
CA LEU A 453 9.55 54.71 25.28
C LEU A 453 10.58 55.40 26.18
N GLU A 454 11.39 56.31 25.67
CA GLU A 454 12.28 57.16 26.49
C GLU A 454 11.48 58.03 27.46
N THR A 455 10.35 58.59 27.03
CA THR A 455 9.46 59.37 27.91
C THR A 455 8.81 58.44 28.92
N LYS A 456 8.45 57.20 28.60
CA LYS A 456 7.94 56.21 29.55
C LYS A 456 9.03 55.70 30.50
N GLU A 457 10.27 55.56 30.05
CA GLU A 457 11.41 55.17 30.87
C GLU A 457 11.76 56.31 31.83
N LEU A 458 11.83 57.55 31.35
CA LEU A 458 11.97 58.75 32.17
C LEU A 458 10.75 58.96 33.08
N THR A 459 9.53 58.67 32.63
CA THR A 459 8.33 58.72 33.47
C THR A 459 8.31 57.58 34.49
N ASN A 460 8.92 56.43 34.19
CA ASN A 460 9.08 55.31 35.11
C ASN A 460 10.22 55.55 36.11
N GLU A 461 11.28 56.25 35.71
CA GLU A 461 12.30 56.75 36.64
C GLU A 461 11.73 57.87 37.51
N ILE A 462 10.96 58.80 36.95
CA ILE A 462 10.22 59.80 37.70
C ILE A 462 9.20 59.11 38.61
N SER A 463 8.48 58.06 38.18
CA SER A 463 7.53 57.35 39.04
C SER A 463 8.22 56.49 40.09
N LYS A 464 9.43 55.97 39.84
CA LYS A 464 10.29 55.37 40.88
C LYS A 464 10.80 56.39 41.87
N ILE A 465 11.22 57.57 41.42
CA ILE A 465 11.63 58.68 42.30
C ILE A 465 10.41 59.19 43.07
N LYS A 466 9.26 59.35 42.42
CA LYS A 466 8.00 59.77 43.02
C LYS A 466 7.46 58.71 43.98
N GLY A 467 7.63 57.42 43.68
CA GLY A 467 7.32 56.30 44.57
C GLY A 467 8.24 56.24 45.78
N ASN A 468 9.55 56.50 45.61
CA ASN A 468 10.49 56.64 46.72
C ASN A 468 10.22 57.91 47.56
N VAL A 469 9.74 58.99 46.94
CA VAL A 469 9.29 60.21 47.61
C VAL A 469 7.95 59.98 48.32
N GLU A 470 7.01 59.24 47.73
CA GLU A 470 5.72 58.88 48.30
C GLU A 470 5.85 57.82 49.41
N GLU A 471 6.83 56.91 49.35
CA GLU A 471 7.20 56.04 50.48
C GLU A 471 7.84 56.85 51.61
N LYS A 472 8.75 57.79 51.29
CA LYS A 472 9.31 58.70 52.29
C LYS A 472 8.25 59.66 52.86
N GLU A 473 7.31 60.14 52.06
CA GLU A 473 6.17 60.96 52.50
C GLU A 473 5.16 60.14 53.28
N LYS A 474 4.90 58.87 52.95
CA LYS A 474 4.06 57.98 53.77
C LYS A 474 4.72 57.67 55.10
N VAL A 475 6.03 57.42 55.14
CA VAL A 475 6.78 57.26 56.39
C VAL A 475 6.78 58.57 57.19
N ASN A 476 6.93 59.72 56.55
CA ASN A 476 6.88 61.04 57.18
C ASN A 476 5.46 61.43 57.65
N LEU A 477 4.40 61.09 56.90
CA LEU A 477 3.00 61.23 57.28
C LEU A 477 2.64 60.28 58.43
N THR A 478 3.21 59.08 58.47
CA THR A 478 3.00 58.14 59.58
C THR A 478 3.71 58.63 60.84
N LEU A 479 4.94 59.17 60.71
CA LEU A 479 5.65 59.85 61.80
C LEU A 479 4.95 61.14 62.23
N GLN A 480 4.40 61.94 61.32
CA GLN A 480 3.60 63.13 61.63
C GLN A 480 2.27 62.75 62.29
N LYS A 481 1.59 61.68 61.86
CA LYS A 481 0.39 61.17 62.55
C LYS A 481 0.71 60.67 63.95
N GLN A 482 1.83 59.98 64.14
CA GLN A 482 2.27 59.54 65.47
C GLN A 482 2.66 60.74 66.34
N ILE A 483 3.34 61.74 65.79
CA ILE A 483 3.66 62.98 66.51
C ILE A 483 2.37 63.73 66.87
N GLU A 484 1.39 63.86 65.96
CA GLU A 484 0.14 64.57 66.21
C GLU A 484 -0.78 63.79 67.16
N GLU A 485 -0.82 62.45 67.10
CA GLU A 485 -1.49 61.61 68.11
C GLU A 485 -0.82 61.73 69.48
N HIS A 486 0.52 61.80 69.54
CA HIS A 486 1.24 62.06 70.78
C HIS A 486 1.01 63.49 71.29
N LYS A 487 0.83 64.47 70.39
CA LYS A 487 0.51 65.87 70.72
C LYS A 487 -0.92 66.05 71.19
N GLU A 488 -1.89 65.37 70.57
CA GLU A 488 -3.28 65.28 71.03
C GLU A 488 -3.36 64.56 72.37
N LYS A 489 -2.63 63.45 72.57
CA LYS A 489 -2.55 62.78 73.87
C LYS A 489 -1.90 63.67 74.93
N LEU A 490 -0.88 64.46 74.58
CA LEU A 490 -0.25 65.42 75.49
C LEU A 490 -1.20 66.60 75.81
N SER A 491 -1.95 67.10 74.83
CA SER A 491 -2.94 68.16 75.00
C SER A 491 -4.18 67.68 75.76
N GLN A 492 -4.58 66.41 75.61
CA GLN A 492 -5.63 65.78 76.40
C GLN A 492 -5.15 65.52 77.83
N LEU A 493 -3.89 65.11 78.03
CA LEU A 493 -3.28 65.01 79.37
C LEU A 493 -3.10 66.36 80.04
N GLU A 494 -2.76 67.42 79.30
CA GLU A 494 -2.68 68.79 79.81
C GLU A 494 -4.05 69.37 80.12
N ALA A 495 -5.06 69.13 79.27
CA ALA A 495 -6.45 69.50 79.52
C ALA A 495 -7.03 68.75 80.74
N LEU A 496 -6.78 67.44 80.85
CA LEU A 496 -7.16 66.64 82.02
C LEU A 496 -6.40 67.07 83.27
N LYS A 497 -5.13 67.46 83.14
CA LYS A 497 -4.33 68.02 84.24
C LYS A 497 -4.86 69.39 84.69
N THR A 498 -5.29 70.26 83.78
CA THR A 498 -5.94 71.52 84.13
C THR A 498 -7.34 71.32 84.71
N GLU A 499 -8.12 70.35 84.20
CA GLU A 499 -9.45 70.01 84.74
C GLU A 499 -9.35 69.35 86.14
N ILE A 500 -8.37 68.46 86.35
CA ILE A 500 -8.07 67.88 87.66
C ILE A 500 -7.54 68.96 88.61
N LYS A 501 -6.80 69.95 88.12
CA LYS A 501 -6.28 71.06 88.94
C LYS A 501 -7.39 72.05 89.32
N GLU A 502 -8.31 72.39 88.42
CA GLU A 502 -9.51 73.18 88.74
C GLU A 502 -10.46 72.43 89.68
N LYS A 503 -10.69 71.12 89.46
CA LYS A 503 -11.46 70.28 90.39
C LYS A 503 -10.77 70.13 91.75
N PHE A 504 -9.44 70.08 91.80
CA PHE A 504 -8.68 70.04 93.05
C PHE A 504 -8.76 71.38 93.79
N ASP A 505 -8.66 72.52 93.09
CA ASP A 505 -8.78 73.84 93.69
C ASP A 505 -10.23 74.14 94.18
N ASP A 506 -11.26 73.62 93.48
CA ASP A 506 -12.65 73.70 93.95
C ASP A 506 -12.95 72.76 95.12
N VAL A 507 -12.35 71.56 95.15
CA VAL A 507 -12.43 70.64 96.31
C VAL A 507 -11.67 71.21 97.51
N VAL A 508 -10.51 71.88 97.31
CA VAL A 508 -9.78 72.56 98.38
C VAL A 508 -10.61 73.72 98.95
N ARG A 509 -11.25 74.55 98.11
CA ARG A 509 -12.17 75.61 98.59
C ARG A 509 -13.40 75.05 99.30
N GLN A 510 -13.98 73.94 98.82
CA GLN A 510 -15.08 73.25 99.52
C GLN A 510 -14.61 72.64 100.85
N LYS A 511 -13.38 72.13 100.92
CA LYS A 511 -12.79 71.56 102.13
C LYS A 511 -12.42 72.63 103.16
N GLU A 512 -11.95 73.81 102.76
CA GLU A 512 -11.70 74.94 103.67
C GLU A 512 -13.01 75.51 104.25
N ILE A 513 -14.09 75.55 103.45
CA ILE A 513 -15.44 75.93 103.92
C ILE A 513 -16.03 74.86 104.85
N GLN A 514 -15.83 73.57 104.55
CA GLN A 514 -16.23 72.47 105.44
C GLN A 514 -15.38 72.37 106.71
N GLU A 515 -14.08 72.68 106.70
CA GLU A 515 -13.23 72.70 107.91
C GLU A 515 -13.68 73.78 108.88
N LEU A 516 -14.11 74.95 108.40
CA LEU A 516 -14.71 76.01 109.23
C LEU A 516 -16.03 75.55 109.88
N ASP A 517 -16.88 74.82 109.16
CA ASP A 517 -18.15 74.27 109.68
C ASP A 517 -17.93 73.08 110.65
N ILE A 518 -16.96 72.20 110.34
CA ILE A 518 -16.55 71.06 111.18
C ILE A 518 -15.93 71.52 112.49
N THR A 519 -15.20 72.63 112.51
CA THR A 519 -14.64 73.17 113.75
C THR A 519 -15.75 73.68 114.69
N SER A 520 -16.85 74.22 114.15
CA SER A 520 -18.03 74.63 114.93
C SER A 520 -18.88 73.46 115.43
N THR A 521 -18.93 72.35 114.68
CA THR A 521 -19.65 71.12 115.06
C THR A 521 -18.82 70.22 115.97
N SER A 522 -17.49 70.21 115.84
CA SER A 522 -16.56 69.49 116.72
C SER A 522 -16.59 70.01 118.17
N GLU A 523 -16.75 71.32 118.37
CA GLU A 523 -16.91 71.88 119.73
C GLU A 523 -18.24 71.44 120.37
N ASN A 524 -19.31 71.29 119.57
CA ASN A 524 -20.59 70.74 120.01
C ASN A 524 -20.57 69.22 120.24
N LEU A 525 -19.80 68.46 119.43
CA LEU A 525 -19.60 67.02 119.59
C LEU A 525 -18.70 66.68 120.79
N ARG A 526 -17.74 67.53 121.15
CA ARG A 526 -16.93 67.38 122.38
C ARG A 526 -17.78 67.44 123.66
N LEU A 527 -18.85 68.22 123.66
CA LEU A 527 -19.85 68.24 124.74
C LEU A 527 -20.69 66.96 124.78
N ASN A 528 -21.00 66.36 123.62
CA ASN A 528 -21.77 65.10 123.52
C ASN A 528 -20.92 63.83 123.76
N CYS A 529 -19.61 63.83 123.46
CA CYS A 529 -18.73 62.69 123.70
C CYS A 529 -18.50 62.39 125.20
N LEU A 530 -18.55 63.41 126.07
CA LEU A 530 -18.57 63.22 127.53
C LEU A 530 -19.82 62.46 128.01
N GLN A 531 -20.90 62.45 127.24
CA GLN A 531 -22.11 61.65 127.52
C GLN A 531 -22.05 60.22 126.95
N ILE A 532 -21.17 59.93 125.99
CA ILE A 532 -21.05 58.61 125.33
C ILE A 532 -20.03 57.71 126.03
N ASP A 533 -18.97 58.27 126.64
CA ASP A 533 -17.98 57.47 127.38
C ASP A 533 -18.57 56.77 128.62
N ASP A 534 -19.66 57.30 129.20
CA ASP A 534 -20.41 56.65 130.28
C ASP A 534 -21.17 55.39 129.80
N LEU A 535 -21.52 55.32 128.51
CA LEU A 535 -22.28 54.21 127.91
C LEU A 535 -21.38 53.09 127.33
N ASN A 536 -20.16 53.39 126.86
CA ASN A 536 -19.31 52.39 126.18
C ASN A 536 -18.57 51.41 127.12
N VAL A 537 -18.45 51.72 128.42
CA VAL A 537 -17.91 50.79 129.42
C VAL A 537 -18.77 49.52 129.51
N THR A 538 -20.08 49.61 129.26
CA THR A 538 -21.00 48.46 129.40
C THR A 538 -21.06 47.51 128.21
N LEU A 539 -20.49 47.86 127.04
CA LEU A 539 -20.61 47.05 125.81
C LEU A 539 -19.45 46.06 125.59
N ASN A 540 -18.23 46.42 125.96
CA ASN A 540 -17.01 45.68 125.61
C ASN A 540 -16.84 44.33 126.35
N GLU A 541 -17.55 44.09 127.45
CA GLU A 541 -17.52 42.80 128.16
C GLU A 541 -18.18 41.65 127.38
N THR A 542 -18.92 41.94 126.30
CA THR A 542 -19.76 40.94 125.60
C THR A 542 -19.14 40.30 124.34
N LYS A 543 -18.14 40.93 123.69
CA LYS A 543 -17.63 40.50 122.37
C LYS A 543 -16.51 39.46 122.39
N GLU A 544 -15.74 39.34 123.48
CA GLU A 544 -14.54 38.50 123.55
C GLU A 544 -14.83 36.97 123.46
N LYS A 545 -16.08 36.55 123.62
CA LYS A 545 -16.47 35.12 123.67
C LYS A 545 -16.75 34.46 122.30
N LEU A 546 -16.92 35.21 121.21
CA LEU A 546 -17.41 34.66 119.93
C LEU A 546 -16.29 34.18 118.97
N SER A 547 -15.08 34.75 119.07
CA SER A 547 -14.01 34.60 118.06
C SER A 547 -13.27 33.25 118.05
N ASN A 548 -13.44 32.38 119.05
CA ASN A 548 -12.63 31.17 119.19
C ASN A 548 -13.16 29.94 118.43
N ALA A 549 -14.35 29.99 117.81
CA ALA A 549 -15.01 28.81 117.24
C ALA A 549 -14.78 28.57 115.73
N GLU A 550 -14.37 29.57 114.94
CA GLU A 550 -14.38 29.48 113.46
C GLU A 550 -13.12 28.87 112.80
N SER A 551 -12.00 28.76 113.52
CA SER A 551 -10.69 28.43 112.92
C SER A 551 -10.49 26.95 112.50
N GLN A 552 -11.27 26.00 113.03
CA GLN A 552 -10.99 24.55 112.87
C GLN A 552 -11.53 23.88 111.59
N ILE A 553 -12.37 24.54 110.78
CA ILE A 553 -13.16 23.88 109.71
C ILE A 553 -12.45 23.83 108.33
N ASN A 554 -11.58 24.78 108.00
CA ASN A 554 -11.10 24.95 106.61
C ASN A 554 -9.95 24.03 106.15
N GLU A 555 -9.27 23.31 107.06
CA GLU A 555 -8.03 22.58 106.74
C GLU A 555 -8.26 21.26 105.97
N LYS A 556 -9.46 20.66 106.05
CA LYS A 556 -9.79 19.34 105.48
C LYS A 556 -10.07 19.30 103.96
N CYS A 557 -10.42 20.40 103.32
CA CYS A 557 -10.90 20.38 101.92
C CYS A 557 -9.79 20.26 100.86
N ARG A 558 -8.51 20.45 101.22
CA ARG A 558 -7.39 20.58 100.26
C ARG A 558 -6.76 19.25 99.79
N GLU A 559 -7.05 18.12 100.45
CA GLU A 559 -6.40 16.82 100.17
C GLU A 559 -6.91 16.10 98.91
N ILE A 560 -8.14 16.36 98.46
CA ILE A 560 -8.84 15.50 97.48
C ILE A 560 -8.49 15.83 96.01
N GLU A 561 -8.11 17.07 95.67
CA GLU A 561 -7.89 17.47 94.26
C GLU A 561 -6.56 16.99 93.67
N ASN A 562 -5.54 16.66 94.48
CA ASN A 562 -4.22 16.25 93.97
C ASN A 562 -4.20 14.86 93.31
N ILE A 563 -5.23 14.03 93.49
CA ILE A 563 -5.28 12.63 93.01
C ILE A 563 -5.68 12.51 91.52
N LEU A 564 -6.33 13.51 90.92
CA LEU A 564 -6.79 13.43 89.52
C LEU A 564 -5.71 13.75 88.48
N LYS A 565 -4.64 14.46 88.86
CA LYS A 565 -3.54 14.86 87.95
C LYS A 565 -2.55 13.74 87.58
N THR A 566 -2.59 12.58 88.26
CA THR A 566 -1.68 11.45 88.02
C THR A 566 -2.12 10.53 86.88
N PHE A 567 -3.39 10.57 86.46
CA PHE A 567 -3.96 9.60 85.49
C PHE A 567 -3.76 9.97 84.02
N GLU A 568 -3.56 11.25 83.67
CA GLU A 568 -3.41 11.68 82.26
C GLU A 568 -1.97 11.53 81.73
N ALA A 569 -0.97 11.35 82.61
CA ALA A 569 0.42 11.09 82.23
C ALA A 569 0.69 9.64 81.80
N GLU A 570 -0.20 8.67 82.08
CA GLU A 570 -0.02 7.25 81.73
C GLU A 570 -0.44 6.92 80.29
N LYS A 571 -1.24 7.76 79.62
CA LYS A 571 -1.77 7.48 78.27
C LYS A 571 -0.75 7.69 77.14
N SER A 572 0.24 8.57 77.33
CA SER A 572 1.31 8.83 76.35
C SER A 572 2.39 7.73 76.33
N VAL A 573 2.37 6.80 77.29
CA VAL A 573 3.31 5.66 77.40
C VAL A 573 2.78 4.37 76.76
N LEU A 574 1.48 4.31 76.40
CA LEU A 574 0.82 3.10 75.90
C LEU A 574 0.80 2.92 74.38
N LEU A 575 1.13 3.95 73.58
CA LEU A 575 1.33 3.81 72.12
C LEU A 575 2.77 3.41 71.76
N THR A 576 3.70 3.52 72.71
CA THR A 576 5.08 2.99 72.66
C THR A 576 5.15 1.51 73.06
N LYS A 577 4.01 0.83 73.25
CA LYS A 577 3.91 -0.52 73.84
C LYS A 577 3.26 -1.59 72.94
N ILE A 578 2.86 -1.25 71.71
CA ILE A 578 2.27 -2.21 70.74
C ILE A 578 3.25 -2.65 69.63
N GLU A 579 4.39 -1.99 69.42
CA GLU A 579 5.46 -2.48 68.51
C GLU A 579 6.65 -3.16 69.24
N GLN A 580 6.58 -3.27 70.58
CA GLN A 580 7.54 -3.98 71.45
C GLN A 580 6.93 -5.19 72.17
N GLN A 581 6.00 -5.90 71.52
CA GLN A 581 5.46 -7.15 72.05
C GLN A 581 5.32 -8.24 70.99
N ASN A 582 6.32 -8.33 70.10
CA ASN A 582 6.64 -9.57 69.41
C ASN A 582 8.15 -9.76 69.19
N VAL A 583 8.87 -9.80 70.31
CA VAL A 583 9.82 -10.90 70.59
C VAL A 583 11.03 -10.88 69.64
N GLU A 584 12.17 -10.29 70.02
CA GLU A 584 12.91 -10.64 71.23
C GLU A 584 13.00 -12.17 71.44
N ASN A 585 13.52 -12.87 70.44
CA ASN A 585 14.41 -13.99 70.62
C ASN A 585 15.51 -13.87 69.55
N LYS A 586 16.62 -13.18 69.81
CA LYS A 586 17.73 -13.69 70.62
C LYS A 586 18.27 -14.99 70.02
N ASN A 587 19.41 -14.84 69.34
CA ASN A 587 20.57 -15.70 69.52
C ASN A 587 20.28 -17.17 69.82
N ASN A 588 20.26 -17.97 68.76
CA ASN A 588 20.62 -19.38 68.67
C ASN A 588 20.41 -19.67 67.17
N THR A 589 21.36 -20.04 66.32
CA THR A 589 22.53 -20.87 66.58
C THR A 589 23.30 -20.93 65.25
N ASP A 590 24.41 -20.19 65.15
CA ASP A 590 25.55 -20.55 64.31
C ASP A 590 26.30 -21.76 64.94
N ALA A 591 25.57 -22.83 65.26
CA ALA A 591 26.13 -24.08 65.78
C ALA A 591 25.10 -25.22 65.79
N GLN A 592 24.63 -25.69 64.62
CA GLN A 592 24.15 -27.08 64.47
C GLN A 592 23.96 -27.56 63.02
N ASN A 593 24.90 -27.28 62.12
CA ASN A 593 25.14 -28.19 60.98
C ASN A 593 26.62 -28.29 60.54
N ALA A 594 27.53 -27.74 61.33
CA ALA A 594 28.92 -28.19 61.40
C ALA A 594 29.05 -29.30 62.47
N GLN A 595 28.40 -30.46 62.24
CA GLN A 595 28.84 -31.73 62.80
C GLN A 595 28.29 -32.93 62.01
N LEU A 596 28.54 -32.88 60.71
CA LEU A 596 29.11 -34.03 60.01
C LEU A 596 30.41 -33.61 59.30
N GLN A 597 31.25 -32.91 60.08
CA GLN A 597 32.68 -33.14 60.06
C GLN A 597 32.94 -34.59 60.49
N GLN A 598 32.60 -35.57 59.67
CA GLN A 598 33.02 -36.93 59.97
C GLN A 598 32.98 -37.85 58.77
N THR A 599 33.57 -37.41 57.67
CA THR A 599 34.49 -38.25 56.90
C THR A 599 35.04 -37.36 55.77
N ILE A 600 36.18 -36.67 55.92
CA ILE A 600 37.49 -37.33 56.13
C ILE A 600 37.39 -38.70 55.50
N ASN A 601 37.76 -38.86 54.23
CA ASN A 601 37.81 -40.11 53.45
C ASN A 601 36.95 -39.98 52.17
N ASN A 602 37.36 -39.39 51.07
CA ASN A 602 38.54 -39.86 50.34
C ASN A 602 38.70 -39.08 49.03
N LEU A 603 39.56 -38.05 49.06
CA LEU A 603 40.48 -37.78 47.95
C LEU A 603 41.82 -38.54 48.16
N GLU A 604 41.78 -39.66 48.88
CA GLU A 604 42.93 -40.55 49.16
C GLU A 604 42.58 -42.05 48.94
N GLN A 605 41.79 -42.37 47.90
CA GLN A 605 41.79 -43.73 47.32
C GLN A 605 41.97 -43.68 45.80
N LYS A 606 42.80 -42.74 45.37
CA LYS A 606 43.41 -42.71 44.03
C LYS A 606 44.92 -42.54 44.16
N ASP A 607 45.54 -43.29 45.09
CA ASP A 607 46.99 -43.56 45.07
C ASP A 607 47.41 -44.62 46.10
N LYS A 608 47.21 -45.90 45.76
CA LYS A 608 47.85 -47.13 46.28
C LYS A 608 46.86 -48.29 46.04
N ASP A 609 46.99 -49.14 45.04
CA ASP A 609 48.21 -49.66 44.48
C ASP A 609 47.99 -50.03 43.01
N PHE A 610 48.61 -49.27 42.12
CA PHE A 610 49.43 -49.87 41.07
C PHE A 610 50.30 -50.90 41.77
N ASN A 611 50.25 -52.13 41.28
CA ASN A 611 51.30 -53.10 41.54
C ASN A 611 51.50 -53.35 43.03
N ASP A 612 51.15 -54.51 43.50
CA ASP A 612 51.93 -55.65 43.10
C ASP A 612 51.32 -56.69 43.98
N THR A 613 50.76 -57.71 43.42
CA THR A 613 51.59 -58.69 42.77
C THR A 613 50.67 -59.88 42.71
N LYS A 614 51.16 -60.89 41.98
CA LYS A 614 51.03 -62.23 42.51
C LYS A 614 49.57 -62.64 42.57
N ASN A 615 49.14 -63.34 41.56
CA ASN A 615 49.54 -64.75 41.49
C ASN A 615 48.21 -65.36 41.07
N LYS A 616 48.09 -66.03 39.96
CA LYS A 616 48.98 -67.08 39.50
C LYS A 616 48.28 -67.58 38.23
N LEU A 617 49.05 -67.88 37.19
CA LEU A 617 49.15 -69.27 36.71
C LEU A 617 47.81 -69.76 36.13
N SER A 618 47.63 -69.81 34.82
CA SER A 618 47.93 -70.99 33.99
C SER A 618 46.83 -70.94 32.91
N SER A 619 47.02 -71.02 31.61
CA SER A 619 47.96 -71.81 30.85
C SER A 619 47.83 -71.39 29.38
N ALA A 620 48.92 -70.90 28.80
CA ALA A 620 49.26 -71.20 27.42
C ALA A 620 50.65 -71.82 27.46
N GLU A 621 50.71 -73.14 27.67
CA GLU A 621 51.90 -73.96 27.45
C GLU A 621 51.50 -75.45 27.38
N SER A 622 51.99 -76.11 26.33
CA SER A 622 52.04 -77.57 26.11
C SER A 622 50.94 -78.22 25.26
N GLN A 623 51.16 -78.23 23.94
CA GLN A 623 51.33 -79.43 23.08
C GLN A 623 51.21 -78.99 21.60
N ILE A 624 52.27 -78.50 20.94
CA ILE A 624 53.42 -79.26 20.40
C ILE A 624 53.00 -80.60 19.76
N SER A 625 52.92 -80.58 18.43
CA SER A 625 53.73 -81.45 17.55
C SER A 625 54.15 -82.80 18.15
N ILE A 626 53.45 -83.89 17.83
CA ILE A 626 54.00 -85.25 17.61
C ILE A 626 52.96 -86.02 16.77
N LYS A 627 53.23 -86.22 15.46
CA LYS A 627 53.03 -87.50 14.71
C LYS A 627 53.28 -87.35 13.20
N THR A 628 54.45 -86.81 12.86
CA THR A 628 55.10 -87.02 11.57
C THR A 628 56.09 -88.19 11.69
N VAL A 629 55.62 -89.42 11.90
CA VAL A 629 56.47 -90.64 11.86
C VAL A 629 55.67 -91.86 11.37
N GLU A 630 55.04 -91.82 10.19
CA GLU A 630 54.46 -93.05 9.62
C GLU A 630 54.44 -93.10 8.08
N ILE A 631 55.50 -92.57 7.47
CA ILE A 631 55.98 -93.04 6.16
C ILE A 631 57.08 -94.07 6.48
N GLU A 632 57.02 -95.30 5.95
CA GLU A 632 58.19 -95.94 5.28
C GLU A 632 58.11 -97.45 4.96
N ASN A 633 57.10 -98.25 5.32
CA ASN A 633 57.40 -99.69 5.43
C ASN A 633 57.02 -100.75 4.36
N ASN A 634 56.32 -100.56 3.23
CA ASN A 634 55.94 -101.76 2.41
C ASN A 634 55.94 -101.64 0.88
N LEU A 635 57.10 -101.45 0.23
CA LEU A 635 57.29 -101.54 -1.23
C LEU A 635 58.52 -102.38 -1.66
N LYS A 636 58.68 -103.60 -1.13
CA LYS A 636 59.70 -104.57 -1.60
C LYS A 636 59.19 -106.01 -1.54
N ALA A 637 58.81 -106.60 -2.69
CA ALA A 637 59.11 -107.98 -3.10
C ALA A 637 58.21 -108.47 -4.26
N PHE A 638 58.82 -108.88 -5.40
CA PHE A 638 58.55 -110.07 -6.25
C PHE A 638 58.66 -109.85 -7.77
N GLU A 639 59.86 -110.02 -8.32
CA GLU A 639 60.22 -109.72 -9.72
C GLU A 639 61.12 -110.82 -10.36
N ALA A 640 60.78 -112.12 -10.37
CA ALA A 640 61.77 -113.16 -10.76
C ALA A 640 61.36 -114.46 -11.52
N GLU A 641 60.23 -114.61 -12.23
CA GLU A 641 59.83 -115.94 -12.83
C GLU A 641 59.89 -116.06 -14.37
N LYS A 642 60.68 -115.22 -15.06
CA LYS A 642 60.60 -114.97 -16.52
C LYS A 642 61.31 -115.97 -17.49
N ALA A 643 62.14 -116.95 -17.08
CA ALA A 643 63.23 -117.40 -17.98
C ALA A 643 63.23 -118.81 -18.63
N LEU A 644 62.26 -119.73 -18.49
CA LEU A 644 62.50 -121.16 -18.87
C LEU A 644 61.83 -121.72 -20.16
N LEU A 645 60.85 -121.08 -20.78
CA LEU A 645 59.96 -121.78 -21.75
C LEU A 645 60.33 -121.72 -23.25
N LEU A 646 61.50 -121.16 -23.62
CA LEU A 646 61.79 -120.73 -25.00
C LEU A 646 62.33 -121.80 -25.99
N THR A 647 62.57 -123.06 -25.60
CA THR A 647 63.33 -124.02 -26.46
C THR A 647 62.49 -125.09 -27.17
N LYS A 648 61.17 -125.13 -26.99
CA LYS A 648 60.31 -126.22 -27.54
C LYS A 648 59.76 -125.94 -28.95
N ILE A 649 60.02 -124.76 -29.51
CA ILE A 649 59.28 -124.18 -30.63
C ILE A 649 59.81 -124.60 -32.03
N GLU A 650 61.02 -125.15 -32.16
CA GLU A 650 61.71 -125.15 -33.45
C GLU A 650 61.42 -126.34 -34.39
N GLN A 651 60.88 -127.46 -33.88
CA GLN A 651 60.68 -128.69 -34.66
C GLN A 651 59.32 -128.80 -35.39
N LEU A 652 58.32 -127.98 -35.04
CA LEU A 652 57.00 -127.98 -35.69
C LEU A 652 56.95 -127.15 -37.00
N ASN A 653 58.06 -126.51 -37.38
CA ASN A 653 58.09 -125.45 -38.39
C ASN A 653 58.10 -125.89 -39.86
N VAL A 654 58.35 -127.16 -40.19
CA VAL A 654 58.59 -127.58 -41.60
C VAL A 654 57.33 -128.13 -42.29
N GLU A 655 56.46 -128.86 -41.59
CA GLU A 655 55.13 -129.26 -42.12
C GLU A 655 54.14 -128.09 -42.14
N HIS A 656 54.38 -127.05 -41.33
CA HIS A 656 53.62 -125.82 -41.32
C HIS A 656 53.76 -125.03 -42.63
N LYS A 657 54.84 -125.19 -43.40
CA LYS A 657 55.24 -124.25 -44.47
C LYS A 657 54.38 -124.33 -45.74
N ASN A 658 54.01 -125.53 -46.19
CA ASN A 658 53.26 -125.68 -47.46
C ASN A 658 51.74 -125.52 -47.30
N ASN A 659 51.20 -125.74 -46.09
CA ASN A 659 49.82 -125.39 -45.75
C ASN A 659 49.70 -123.90 -45.37
N SER A 660 50.78 -123.32 -44.83
CA SER A 660 50.90 -121.88 -44.57
C SER A 660 50.81 -121.05 -45.84
N ASP A 661 51.36 -121.45 -47.00
CA ASP A 661 51.40 -120.56 -48.17
C ASP A 661 50.04 -120.36 -48.85
N ALA A 662 49.15 -121.36 -48.82
CA ALA A 662 47.77 -121.23 -49.31
C ALA A 662 46.85 -120.52 -48.30
N GLN A 663 47.05 -120.76 -47.00
CA GLN A 663 46.35 -120.07 -45.92
C GLN A 663 46.83 -118.60 -45.78
N ASN A 664 48.09 -118.31 -46.09
CA ASN A 664 48.69 -116.98 -46.10
C ASN A 664 48.10 -116.11 -47.22
N ALA A 665 47.81 -116.63 -48.41
CA ALA A 665 47.19 -115.83 -49.47
C ALA A 665 45.77 -115.37 -49.10
N GLN A 666 44.99 -116.24 -48.44
CA GLN A 666 43.63 -115.94 -47.98
C GLN A 666 43.63 -115.07 -46.71
N LEU A 667 44.61 -115.27 -45.81
CA LEU A 667 44.88 -114.36 -44.70
C LEU A 667 45.31 -112.98 -45.20
N GLN A 668 46.17 -112.87 -46.23
CA GLN A 668 46.65 -111.58 -46.73
C GLN A 668 45.50 -110.71 -47.27
N GLN A 669 44.52 -111.32 -47.94
CA GLN A 669 43.34 -110.63 -48.43
C GLN A 669 42.40 -110.22 -47.28
N THR A 670 42.29 -111.04 -46.24
CA THR A 670 41.52 -110.72 -45.03
C THR A 670 42.22 -109.65 -44.18
N ILE A 671 43.55 -109.66 -44.10
CA ILE A 671 44.40 -108.67 -43.43
C ILE A 671 44.28 -107.32 -44.15
N ASN A 672 44.30 -107.27 -45.48
CA ASN A 672 44.12 -106.01 -46.21
C ASN A 672 42.73 -105.39 -45.96
N ASN A 673 41.67 -106.22 -45.91
CA ASN A 673 40.32 -105.73 -45.58
C ASN A 673 40.21 -105.31 -44.10
N LEU A 674 40.84 -106.04 -43.19
CA LEU A 674 40.89 -105.67 -41.77
C LEU A 674 41.73 -104.41 -41.53
N GLN A 675 42.84 -104.19 -42.26
CA GLN A 675 43.64 -102.97 -42.21
C GLN A 675 42.87 -101.76 -42.76
N GLN A 676 42.09 -101.93 -43.83
CA GLN A 676 41.19 -100.88 -44.28
C GLN A 676 40.12 -100.55 -43.23
N ASN A 677 39.51 -101.56 -42.62
CA ASN A 677 38.53 -101.35 -41.53
C ASN A 677 39.17 -100.78 -40.26
N GLU A 678 40.40 -101.15 -39.92
CA GLU A 678 41.17 -100.62 -38.79
C GLU A 678 41.56 -99.16 -39.03
N SER A 679 41.94 -98.80 -40.26
CA SER A 679 42.20 -97.40 -40.64
C SER A 679 40.92 -96.55 -40.62
N ALA A 680 39.77 -97.12 -41.01
CA ALA A 680 38.47 -96.46 -40.94
C ALA A 680 38.00 -96.31 -39.48
N LEU A 681 38.24 -97.32 -38.64
CA LEU A 681 37.94 -97.30 -37.21
C LEU A 681 38.84 -96.31 -36.47
N GLN A 682 40.15 -96.24 -36.80
CA GLN A 682 41.07 -95.23 -36.25
C GLN A 682 40.61 -93.81 -36.61
N LYS A 683 40.24 -93.55 -37.86
CA LYS A 683 39.68 -92.25 -38.26
C LYS A 683 38.38 -91.93 -37.52
N SER A 684 37.50 -92.93 -37.34
CA SER A 684 36.28 -92.75 -36.55
C SER A 684 36.58 -92.51 -35.07
N GLN A 685 37.62 -93.13 -34.51
CA GLN A 685 38.06 -92.95 -33.12
C GLN A 685 38.67 -91.56 -32.91
N GLU A 686 39.46 -91.07 -33.88
CA GLU A 686 39.98 -89.70 -33.90
C GLU A 686 38.84 -88.67 -33.98
N ILE A 687 37.84 -88.89 -34.84
CA ILE A 687 36.66 -88.02 -34.92
C ILE A 687 35.86 -88.04 -33.59
N VAL A 688 35.68 -89.20 -32.98
CA VAL A 688 34.98 -89.31 -31.68
C VAL A 688 35.78 -88.65 -30.55
N ASN A 689 37.10 -88.78 -30.55
CA ASN A 689 37.96 -88.11 -29.58
C ASN A 689 37.95 -86.60 -29.78
N GLN A 690 37.97 -86.12 -31.03
CA GLN A 690 37.81 -84.70 -31.35
C GLN A 690 36.45 -84.17 -30.90
N LEU A 691 35.36 -84.87 -31.20
CA LEU A 691 34.02 -84.51 -30.74
C LEU A 691 33.90 -84.52 -29.22
N ARG A 692 34.59 -85.43 -28.51
CA ARG A 692 34.65 -85.42 -27.03
C ARG A 692 35.40 -84.19 -26.52
N GLN A 693 36.50 -83.82 -27.16
CA GLN A 693 37.29 -82.65 -26.79
C GLN A 693 36.54 -81.34 -27.06
N ASP A 694 35.81 -81.28 -28.17
CA ASP A 694 34.93 -80.17 -28.52
C ASP A 694 33.77 -80.08 -27.52
N ASN A 695 33.17 -81.21 -27.10
CA ASN A 695 32.08 -81.23 -26.12
C ASN A 695 32.56 -80.81 -24.71
N ILE A 696 33.79 -81.18 -24.32
CA ILE A 696 34.43 -80.68 -23.09
C ILE A 696 34.64 -79.17 -23.18
N SER A 697 35.12 -78.68 -24.32
CA SER A 697 35.36 -77.25 -24.55
C SER A 697 34.06 -76.44 -24.54
N VAL A 698 32.99 -76.98 -25.13
CA VAL A 698 31.63 -76.38 -25.09
C VAL A 698 31.05 -76.43 -23.68
N SER A 699 31.26 -77.51 -22.92
CA SER A 699 30.82 -77.60 -21.52
C SER A 699 31.52 -76.55 -20.64
N GLN A 700 32.83 -76.36 -20.82
CA GLN A 700 33.59 -75.32 -20.13
C GLN A 700 33.13 -73.91 -20.50
N LEU A 701 32.84 -73.67 -21.79
CA LEU A 701 32.27 -72.39 -22.23
C LEU A 701 30.88 -72.14 -21.63
N ASN A 702 30.06 -73.19 -21.51
CA ASN A 702 28.73 -73.09 -20.92
C ASN A 702 28.79 -72.83 -19.41
N GLU A 703 29.72 -73.44 -18.69
CA GLU A 703 29.99 -73.15 -17.27
C GLU A 703 30.51 -71.71 -17.08
N ASP A 704 31.42 -71.24 -17.93
CA ASP A 704 31.91 -69.86 -17.90
C ASP A 704 30.77 -68.86 -18.19
N LEU A 705 29.92 -69.14 -19.18
CA LEU A 705 28.73 -68.34 -19.48
C LEU A 705 27.72 -68.35 -18.34
N GLN A 706 27.47 -69.48 -17.68
CA GLN A 706 26.60 -69.56 -16.50
C GLN A 706 27.18 -68.77 -15.32
N SER A 707 28.50 -68.80 -15.11
CA SER A 707 29.16 -67.98 -14.08
C SER A 707 29.05 -66.48 -14.37
N LYS A 708 29.19 -66.09 -15.65
CA LYS A 708 29.01 -64.71 -16.08
C LYS A 708 27.55 -64.28 -15.96
N LEU A 709 26.60 -65.14 -16.29
CA LEU A 709 25.16 -64.89 -16.13
C LEU A 709 24.84 -64.60 -14.65
N THR A 710 25.27 -65.48 -13.74
CA THR A 710 25.05 -65.30 -12.29
C THR A 710 25.69 -64.02 -11.75
N ILE A 711 26.93 -63.71 -12.14
CA ILE A 711 27.58 -62.43 -11.75
C ILE A 711 26.79 -61.22 -12.29
N THR A 712 26.21 -61.34 -13.48
CA THR A 712 25.43 -60.25 -14.09
C THR A 712 24.07 -60.10 -13.42
N GLU A 713 23.43 -61.20 -13.05
CA GLU A 713 22.19 -61.23 -12.26
C GLU A 713 22.40 -60.64 -10.86
N ASP A 714 23.50 -60.95 -10.19
CA ASP A 714 23.85 -60.37 -8.89
C ASP A 714 24.08 -58.86 -8.99
N LYS A 715 24.79 -58.40 -10.03
CA LYS A 715 24.98 -56.97 -10.30
C LYS A 715 23.66 -56.27 -10.63
N LEU A 716 22.77 -56.93 -11.37
CA LEU A 716 21.44 -56.40 -11.67
C LEU A 716 20.57 -56.32 -10.41
N SER A 717 20.66 -57.31 -9.51
CA SER A 717 19.98 -57.30 -8.21
C SER A 717 20.50 -56.17 -7.32
N GLN A 718 21.82 -55.95 -7.27
CA GLN A 718 22.42 -54.83 -6.54
C GLN A 718 22.00 -53.48 -7.12
N ALA A 719 21.99 -53.34 -8.44
CA ALA A 719 21.52 -52.12 -9.10
C ALA A 719 20.04 -51.86 -8.82
N THR A 720 19.21 -52.91 -8.84
CA THR A 720 17.78 -52.81 -8.48
C THR A 720 17.59 -52.36 -7.03
N GLN A 721 18.33 -52.93 -6.07
CA GLN A 721 18.27 -52.48 -4.67
C GLN A 721 18.72 -51.03 -4.49
N GLN A 722 19.73 -50.58 -5.24
CA GLN A 722 20.14 -49.17 -5.24
C GLN A 722 19.03 -48.26 -5.80
N ILE A 723 18.41 -48.65 -6.91
CA ILE A 723 17.27 -47.94 -7.49
C ILE A 723 16.10 -47.88 -6.50
N ASP A 724 15.79 -48.96 -5.79
CA ASP A 724 14.72 -48.97 -4.78
C ASP A 724 15.04 -48.04 -3.60
N SER A 725 16.30 -47.99 -3.16
CA SER A 725 16.73 -47.07 -2.10
C SER A 725 16.64 -45.60 -2.53
N VAL A 726 17.05 -45.28 -3.75
CA VAL A 726 16.96 -43.94 -4.34
C VAL A 726 15.50 -43.56 -4.58
N THR A 727 14.68 -44.51 -5.04
CA THR A 727 13.24 -44.31 -5.26
C THR A 727 12.53 -44.03 -3.94
N SER A 728 12.88 -44.75 -2.87
CA SER A 728 12.35 -44.51 -1.52
C SER A 728 12.76 -43.12 -1.00
N SER A 729 14.04 -42.74 -1.16
CA SER A 729 14.53 -41.41 -0.79
C SER A 729 13.86 -40.29 -1.60
N TYR A 730 13.65 -40.50 -2.90
CA TYR A 730 12.92 -39.59 -3.78
C TYR A 730 11.46 -39.46 -3.35
N GLN A 731 10.79 -40.56 -2.99
CA GLN A 731 9.42 -40.54 -2.48
C GLN A 731 9.31 -39.76 -1.16
N THR A 732 10.24 -39.96 -0.22
CA THR A 732 10.31 -39.18 1.02
C THR A 732 10.54 -37.70 0.73
N CYS A 733 11.51 -37.36 -0.11
CA CYS A 733 11.79 -35.98 -0.51
C CYS A 733 10.58 -35.32 -1.20
N ASN A 734 9.88 -36.05 -2.06
CA ASN A 734 8.68 -35.56 -2.73
C ASN A 734 7.50 -35.36 -1.75
N SER A 735 7.38 -36.22 -0.73
CA SER A 735 6.44 -36.04 0.37
C SER A 735 6.76 -34.78 1.19
N ASP A 736 8.02 -34.60 1.58
CA ASP A 736 8.49 -33.42 2.33
C ASP A 736 8.30 -32.13 1.53
N LEU A 737 8.60 -32.16 0.22
CA LEU A 737 8.38 -31.03 -0.68
C LEU A 737 6.89 -30.71 -0.85
N SER A 738 6.03 -31.74 -0.90
CA SER A 738 4.58 -31.57 -0.93
C SER A 738 4.04 -30.94 0.36
N GLU A 739 4.52 -31.38 1.52
CA GLU A 739 4.17 -30.78 2.80
C GLU A 739 4.68 -29.33 2.92
N LEU A 740 5.91 -29.05 2.48
CA LEU A 740 6.46 -27.70 2.45
C LEU A 740 5.66 -26.80 1.50
N ARG A 741 5.24 -27.32 0.35
CA ARG A 741 4.33 -26.62 -0.57
C ARG A 741 2.99 -26.30 0.10
N ILE A 742 2.40 -27.25 0.84
CA ILE A 742 1.15 -27.02 1.59
C ILE A 742 1.35 -25.94 2.64
N LEU A 743 2.47 -25.97 3.37
CA LEU A 743 2.81 -24.97 4.38
C LEU A 743 2.96 -23.57 3.77
N VAL A 744 3.71 -23.44 2.66
CA VAL A 744 3.87 -22.18 1.92
C VAL A 744 2.52 -21.65 1.43
N ILE A 745 1.70 -22.51 0.83
CA ILE A 745 0.36 -22.13 0.37
C ILE A 745 -0.52 -21.68 1.54
N ARG A 746 -0.46 -22.36 2.69
CA ARG A 746 -1.20 -21.99 3.89
C ARG A 746 -0.76 -20.62 4.41
N THR A 747 0.55 -20.39 4.56
CA THR A 747 1.09 -19.09 5.02
C THR A 747 0.74 -17.96 4.05
N VAL A 748 0.86 -18.18 2.73
CA VAL A 748 0.46 -17.19 1.73
C VAL A 748 -1.05 -16.95 1.76
N LYS A 749 -1.86 -18.00 1.93
CA LYS A 749 -3.31 -17.88 2.10
C LYS A 749 -3.68 -17.08 3.35
N GLU A 750 -2.98 -17.29 4.47
CA GLU A 750 -3.16 -16.53 5.70
C GLU A 750 -2.74 -15.07 5.55
N ILE A 751 -1.64 -14.76 4.84
CA ILE A 751 -1.23 -13.38 4.48
C ILE A 751 -2.27 -12.70 3.57
N CYS A 752 -2.78 -13.42 2.57
CA CYS A 752 -3.81 -12.90 1.69
C CYS A 752 -5.13 -12.69 2.44
N ASN A 753 -5.50 -13.64 3.31
CA ASN A 753 -6.66 -13.54 4.17
C ASN A 753 -6.52 -12.39 5.16
N SER A 754 -5.37 -12.17 5.80
CA SER A 754 -5.17 -11.03 6.71
C SER A 754 -5.32 -9.67 6.01
N LYS A 755 -5.06 -9.61 4.70
CA LYS A 755 -5.33 -8.42 3.87
C LYS A 755 -6.77 -8.30 3.39
N LEU A 756 -7.52 -9.40 3.32
CA LEU A 756 -8.92 -9.47 2.84
C LEU A 756 -9.93 -9.40 3.98
N SER A 757 -9.65 -10.05 5.11
CA SER A 757 -10.35 -9.89 6.38
C SER A 757 -9.70 -8.73 7.12
N GLY A 758 -10.33 -7.55 7.09
CA GLY A 758 -9.97 -6.49 8.05
C GLY A 758 -10.00 -7.09 9.45
N SER A 759 -8.87 -7.07 10.15
CA SER A 759 -8.73 -7.69 11.47
C SER A 759 -9.90 -7.29 12.38
N GLU A 760 -10.56 -8.27 12.99
CA GLU A 760 -11.67 -8.05 13.95
C GLU A 760 -11.19 -7.32 15.23
N GLN A 761 -9.87 -7.22 15.46
CA GLN A 761 -9.28 -6.54 16.61
C GLN A 761 -8.73 -5.16 16.20
N GLN A 762 -8.95 -4.15 17.04
CA GLN A 762 -8.41 -2.80 16.83
C GLN A 762 -6.87 -2.85 16.72
N PRO A 763 -6.22 -2.13 15.78
CA PRO A 763 -4.77 -2.16 15.60
C PRO A 763 -3.97 -1.86 16.88
N LEU A 764 -4.45 -0.93 17.70
CA LEU A 764 -3.84 -0.59 18.99
C LEU A 764 -3.89 -1.77 19.98
N ASP A 765 -4.93 -2.60 19.93
CA ASP A 765 -5.10 -3.79 20.79
C ASP A 765 -4.43 -5.04 20.22
N ALA A 766 -4.34 -5.15 18.89
CA ALA A 766 -3.72 -6.27 18.21
C ALA A 766 -2.19 -6.26 18.34
N VAL A 767 -1.55 -5.10 18.26
CA VAL A 767 -0.07 -5.02 18.23
C VAL A 767 0.59 -5.60 19.48
N PRO A 768 0.17 -5.31 20.73
CA PRO A 768 0.76 -5.94 21.92
C PRO A 768 0.72 -7.47 21.90
N ASN A 769 -0.38 -8.05 21.39
CA ASN A 769 -0.54 -9.50 21.26
C ASN A 769 0.39 -10.07 20.18
N ILE A 770 0.49 -9.40 19.03
CA ILE A 770 1.40 -9.78 17.94
C ILE A 770 2.87 -9.69 18.39
N ILE A 771 3.22 -8.67 19.19
CA ILE A 771 4.56 -8.54 19.77
C ILE A 771 4.86 -9.73 20.70
N SER A 772 3.94 -10.12 21.57
CA SER A 772 4.11 -11.28 22.46
C SER A 772 4.31 -12.60 21.70
N GLU A 773 3.56 -12.77 20.62
CA GLU A 773 3.70 -13.91 19.71
C GLU A 773 5.09 -13.92 19.02
N MET A 774 5.56 -12.76 18.55
CA MET A 774 6.88 -12.61 17.94
C MET A 774 8.01 -12.87 18.96
N GLU A 775 7.89 -12.36 20.19
CA GLU A 775 8.86 -12.59 21.28
C GLU A 775 9.00 -14.07 21.62
N THR A 776 7.88 -14.81 21.60
CA THR A 776 7.86 -16.27 21.87
C THR A 776 8.64 -17.03 20.80
N LEU A 777 8.47 -16.69 19.51
CA LEU A 777 9.20 -17.30 18.41
C LEU A 777 10.69 -16.97 18.48
N LEU A 778 11.03 -15.70 18.71
CA LEU A 778 12.41 -15.24 18.85
C LEU A 778 13.15 -15.98 19.99
N ASN A 779 12.48 -16.28 21.10
CA ASN A 779 13.06 -17.07 22.19
C ASN A 779 13.34 -18.52 21.78
N LYS A 780 12.50 -19.15 20.95
CA LYS A 780 12.78 -20.48 20.39
C LYS A 780 14.02 -20.47 19.48
N PHE A 781 14.20 -19.40 18.70
CA PHE A 781 15.37 -19.21 17.84
C PHE A 781 16.67 -18.97 18.62
N SER A 782 16.60 -18.32 19.78
CA SER A 782 17.77 -18.09 20.64
C SER A 782 18.26 -19.33 21.39
N ASN A 783 17.35 -20.25 21.72
CA ASN A 783 17.63 -21.42 22.58
C ASN A 783 17.99 -22.71 21.82
N SER A 784 17.91 -22.72 20.48
CA SER A 784 18.10 -23.92 19.64
C SER A 784 19.44 -23.91 18.87
N SER A 785 20.08 -25.09 18.79
CA SER A 785 21.30 -25.33 17.99
C SER A 785 20.95 -25.30 16.50
N THR A 786 21.44 -24.29 15.78
CA THR A 786 20.95 -23.82 14.47
C THR A 786 21.07 -24.85 13.35
N THR A 787 22.13 -25.66 13.36
CA THR A 787 22.44 -26.62 12.28
C THR A 787 21.43 -27.76 12.16
N ASN A 788 20.78 -28.15 13.27
CA ASN A 788 19.74 -29.18 13.25
C ASN A 788 18.31 -28.60 13.29
N PHE A 789 18.13 -27.40 13.86
CA PHE A 789 16.81 -26.79 13.98
C PHE A 789 16.27 -26.31 12.62
N VAL A 790 17.06 -25.58 11.83
CA VAL A 790 16.63 -25.05 10.52
C VAL A 790 16.44 -26.16 9.49
N ALA A 791 17.17 -27.28 9.63
CA ALA A 791 17.00 -28.48 8.81
C ALA A 791 15.77 -29.32 9.19
N SER A 792 15.17 -29.07 10.35
CA SER A 792 13.97 -29.77 10.81
C SER A 792 12.69 -29.13 10.25
N LYS A 793 11.65 -29.95 10.09
CA LYS A 793 10.30 -29.51 9.70
C LYS A 793 9.76 -28.40 10.63
N GLU A 794 9.98 -28.53 11.93
CA GLU A 794 9.51 -27.57 12.94
C GLU A 794 10.26 -26.23 12.83
N GLY A 795 11.57 -26.24 12.61
CA GLY A 795 12.33 -25.00 12.46
C GLY A 795 12.02 -24.26 11.16
N MET A 796 11.83 -24.97 10.04
CA MET A 796 11.36 -24.34 8.79
C MET A 796 9.98 -23.67 8.98
N GLN A 797 9.08 -24.33 9.73
CA GLN A 797 7.78 -23.78 10.06
C GLN A 797 7.85 -22.54 10.96
N ASP A 798 8.67 -22.58 12.02
CA ASP A 798 8.85 -21.43 12.91
C ASP A 798 9.48 -20.22 12.16
N VAL A 799 10.38 -20.45 11.18
CA VAL A 799 11.01 -19.36 10.39
C VAL A 799 9.97 -18.70 9.48
N MET A 800 9.16 -19.50 8.80
CA MET A 800 8.07 -19.00 7.96
C MET A 800 7.02 -18.26 8.79
N TYR A 801 6.69 -18.78 9.97
CA TYR A 801 5.72 -18.18 10.87
C TYR A 801 6.23 -16.85 11.45
N LEU A 802 7.52 -16.76 11.80
CA LEU A 802 8.14 -15.50 12.23
C LEU A 802 8.03 -14.41 11.16
N GLY A 803 8.24 -14.76 9.88
CA GLY A 803 8.04 -13.85 8.76
C GLY A 803 6.59 -13.37 8.63
N TYR A 804 5.62 -14.27 8.80
CA TYR A 804 4.19 -13.94 8.81
C TYR A 804 3.81 -13.00 9.96
N VAL A 805 4.22 -13.33 11.19
CA VAL A 805 3.93 -12.52 12.39
C VAL A 805 4.54 -11.12 12.25
N PHE A 806 5.74 -11.00 11.68
CA PHE A 806 6.34 -9.70 11.38
C PHE A 806 5.56 -8.90 10.33
N ILE A 807 5.11 -9.53 9.23
CA ILE A 807 4.28 -8.84 8.23
C ILE A 807 2.97 -8.34 8.85
N LYS A 808 2.35 -9.15 9.71
CA LYS A 808 1.14 -8.77 10.46
C LYS A 808 1.43 -7.57 11.38
N LEU A 809 2.55 -7.58 12.09
CA LEU A 809 2.99 -6.44 12.93
C LEU A 809 3.20 -5.18 12.09
N TYR A 810 3.92 -5.29 10.97
CA TYR A 810 4.22 -4.17 10.08
C TYR A 810 2.95 -3.53 9.53
N ASP A 811 2.00 -4.35 9.06
CA ASP A 811 0.71 -3.88 8.54
C ASP A 811 -0.10 -3.14 9.61
N GLN A 812 -0.19 -3.70 10.84
CA GLN A 812 -0.89 -3.03 11.94
C GLN A 812 -0.19 -1.72 12.36
N CYS A 813 1.15 -1.68 12.40
CA CYS A 813 1.90 -0.46 12.68
C CYS A 813 1.79 0.60 11.56
N ASP A 814 1.74 0.19 10.29
CA ASP A 814 1.51 1.09 9.14
C ASP A 814 0.09 1.67 9.16
N VAL A 815 -0.90 0.86 9.54
CA VAL A 815 -2.26 1.34 9.80
C VAL A 815 -2.24 2.37 10.93
N ILE A 816 -1.57 2.09 12.06
CA ILE A 816 -1.45 3.07 13.17
C ILE A 816 -0.78 4.36 12.68
N TYR A 817 0.31 4.28 11.93
CA TYR A 817 1.00 5.44 11.37
C TYR A 817 0.08 6.30 10.48
N LYS A 818 -0.72 5.66 9.62
CA LYS A 818 -1.65 6.34 8.71
C LYS A 818 -2.93 6.87 9.38
N THR A 819 -3.31 6.32 10.52
CA THR A 819 -4.62 6.58 11.16
C THR A 819 -4.56 7.28 12.51
N THR A 820 -3.39 7.35 13.16
CA THR A 820 -3.25 8.01 14.46
C THR A 820 -3.24 9.53 14.34
N THR A 821 -3.86 10.20 15.32
CA THR A 821 -3.85 11.66 15.46
C THR A 821 -2.55 12.18 16.10
N ALA A 822 -1.81 11.30 16.80
CA ALA A 822 -0.50 11.60 17.36
C ALA A 822 0.60 11.35 16.32
N ILE A 823 0.71 12.24 15.34
CA ILE A 823 1.56 12.09 14.13
C ILE A 823 3.02 11.75 14.50
N GLU A 824 3.59 12.44 15.50
CA GLU A 824 4.97 12.20 15.94
C GLU A 824 5.17 10.79 16.51
N MET A 825 4.25 10.33 17.37
CA MET A 825 4.31 8.99 17.97
C MET A 825 4.05 7.90 16.92
N GLY A 826 3.12 8.14 15.98
CA GLY A 826 2.87 7.24 14.85
C GLY A 826 4.09 7.09 13.95
N GLN A 827 4.77 8.20 13.65
CA GLN A 827 6.00 8.20 12.86
C GLN A 827 7.15 7.52 13.58
N GLU A 828 7.25 7.68 14.90
CA GLU A 828 8.23 6.98 15.73
C GLU A 828 7.98 5.45 15.74
N ILE A 829 6.71 5.02 15.87
CA ILE A 829 6.31 3.60 15.76
C ILE A 829 6.73 3.05 14.40
N PHE A 830 6.40 3.74 13.30
CA PHE A 830 6.74 3.27 11.95
C PHE A 830 8.25 3.18 11.74
N THR A 831 9.01 4.17 12.23
CA THR A 831 10.47 4.17 12.13
C THR A 831 11.08 2.99 12.90
N LYS A 832 10.62 2.73 14.13
CA LYS A 832 11.06 1.58 14.91
C LYS A 832 10.67 0.24 14.26
N THR A 833 9.47 0.12 13.71
CA THR A 833 9.03 -1.07 12.97
C THR A 833 9.83 -1.29 11.67
N SER A 834 10.23 -0.23 10.98
CA SER A 834 11.14 -0.31 9.83
C SER A 834 12.55 -0.76 10.22
N LEU A 835 13.04 -0.36 11.40
CA LEU A 835 14.32 -0.85 11.92
C LEU A 835 14.24 -2.33 12.33
N ILE A 836 13.10 -2.79 12.85
CA ILE A 836 12.86 -4.21 13.11
C ILE A 836 12.87 -5.00 11.80
N CYS A 837 12.34 -4.45 10.70
CA CYS A 837 12.41 -5.08 9.37
C CYS A 837 13.86 -5.38 8.97
N SER A 838 14.76 -4.40 9.12
CA SER A 838 16.18 -4.56 8.82
C SER A 838 16.82 -5.68 9.66
N ASP A 839 16.53 -5.72 10.96
CA ASP A 839 17.09 -6.74 11.86
C ASP A 839 16.54 -8.14 11.55
N VAL A 840 15.25 -8.27 11.24
CA VAL A 840 14.62 -9.54 10.83
C VAL A 840 15.20 -10.02 9.49
N CYS A 841 15.42 -9.12 8.53
CA CYS A 841 16.09 -9.46 7.28
C CYS A 841 17.54 -9.94 7.51
N GLN A 842 18.29 -9.29 8.40
CA GLN A 842 19.62 -9.75 8.78
C GLN A 842 19.57 -11.13 9.44
N LEU A 843 18.63 -11.36 10.37
CA LEU A 843 18.43 -12.67 10.99
C LEU A 843 18.14 -13.77 9.95
N PHE A 844 17.28 -13.49 8.96
CA PHE A 844 17.02 -14.43 7.87
C PHE A 844 18.23 -14.63 6.95
N GLN A 845 19.05 -13.61 6.72
CA GLN A 845 20.28 -13.73 5.93
C GLN A 845 21.32 -14.62 6.64
N TYR A 846 21.45 -14.51 7.96
CA TYR A 846 22.28 -15.42 8.76
C TYR A 846 21.78 -16.87 8.71
N ILE A 847 20.46 -17.06 8.79
CA ILE A 847 19.84 -18.39 8.66
C ILE A 847 20.07 -18.96 7.25
N LEU A 848 19.99 -18.13 6.20
CA LEU A 848 20.19 -18.55 4.81
C LEU A 848 21.64 -18.96 4.52
N ASN A 849 22.60 -18.24 5.09
CA ASN A 849 24.02 -18.46 4.82
C ASN A 849 24.64 -19.63 5.61
N ASN A 850 23.87 -20.27 6.51
CA ASN A 850 24.35 -21.36 7.40
C ASN A 850 25.64 -21.01 8.17
N GLU A 851 25.90 -19.73 8.44
CA GLU A 851 27.10 -19.30 9.17
C GLU A 851 26.91 -19.54 10.67
N THR A 852 27.72 -20.43 11.25
CA THR A 852 27.66 -20.84 12.67
C THR A 852 28.22 -19.77 13.61
N ARG A 853 27.58 -18.60 13.69
CA ARG A 853 27.91 -17.53 14.65
C ARG A 853 26.77 -17.31 15.64
N ASP A 854 26.63 -18.25 16.58
CA ASP A 854 25.53 -18.24 17.56
C ASP A 854 25.45 -16.94 18.38
N HIS A 855 26.59 -16.30 18.65
CA HIS A 855 26.66 -15.02 19.36
C HIS A 855 26.07 -13.85 18.55
N GLU A 856 26.34 -13.75 17.25
CA GLU A 856 25.81 -12.67 16.40
C GLU A 856 24.28 -12.80 16.25
N ARG A 857 23.80 -14.04 16.08
CA ARG A 857 22.37 -14.37 16.07
C ARG A 857 21.66 -13.96 17.36
N GLN A 858 22.21 -14.34 18.53
CA GLN A 858 21.63 -13.96 19.83
C GLN A 858 21.60 -12.43 20.03
N THR A 859 22.62 -11.74 19.53
CA THR A 859 22.70 -10.26 19.58
C THR A 859 21.58 -9.63 18.74
N ILE A 860 21.35 -10.12 17.51
CA ILE A 860 20.29 -9.63 16.63
C ILE A 860 18.91 -9.93 17.22
N THR A 861 18.70 -11.13 17.75
CA THR A 861 17.44 -11.48 18.42
C THR A 861 17.14 -10.59 19.61
N SER A 862 18.16 -10.29 20.44
CA SER A 862 18.02 -9.37 21.57
C SER A 862 17.72 -7.93 21.12
N ASN A 863 18.34 -7.46 20.04
CA ASN A 863 18.06 -6.14 19.45
C ASN A 863 16.61 -6.02 18.96
N ILE A 864 16.08 -7.08 18.31
CA ILE A 864 14.68 -7.13 17.87
C ILE A 864 13.74 -7.04 19.09
N GLN A 865 14.00 -7.79 20.15
CA GLN A 865 13.18 -7.78 21.37
C GLN A 865 13.17 -6.40 22.07
N LEU A 866 14.31 -5.71 22.13
CA LEU A 866 14.39 -4.34 22.67
C LEU A 866 13.52 -3.38 21.85
N LYS A 867 13.63 -3.41 20.52
CA LYS A 867 12.83 -2.55 19.63
C LYS A 867 11.33 -2.86 19.71
N LEU A 868 10.96 -4.14 19.83
CA LEU A 868 9.57 -4.56 20.06
C LEU A 868 8.99 -4.01 21.37
N THR A 869 9.79 -4.02 22.44
CA THR A 869 9.41 -3.46 23.74
C THR A 869 9.14 -1.95 23.64
N ASP A 870 9.93 -1.22 22.88
CA ASP A 870 9.72 0.22 22.65
C ASP A 870 8.43 0.50 21.86
N VAL A 871 8.14 -0.29 20.81
CA VAL A 871 6.89 -0.18 20.06
C VAL A 871 5.69 -0.43 20.97
N ARG A 872 5.76 -1.42 21.87
CA ARG A 872 4.71 -1.67 22.87
C ARG A 872 4.45 -0.45 23.75
N LYS A 873 5.50 0.18 24.28
CA LYS A 873 5.38 1.39 25.13
C LYS A 873 4.77 2.58 24.39
N LEU A 874 5.13 2.79 23.13
CA LEU A 874 4.56 3.88 22.32
C LEU A 874 3.06 3.67 22.06
N ILE A 875 2.64 2.43 21.85
CA ILE A 875 1.23 2.09 21.66
C ILE A 875 0.41 2.30 22.94
N GLU A 876 0.95 1.96 24.10
CA GLU A 876 0.29 2.23 25.39
C GLU A 876 0.11 3.74 25.63
N LYS A 877 1.09 4.57 25.26
CA LYS A 877 0.97 6.04 25.33
C LYS A 877 -0.12 6.58 24.39
N ILE A 878 -0.20 6.05 23.16
CA ILE A 878 -1.24 6.43 22.21
C ILE A 878 -2.63 6.05 22.76
N LYS A 879 -2.79 4.83 23.31
CA LYS A 879 -4.06 4.41 23.94
C LYS A 879 -4.50 5.33 25.06
N ALA A 880 -3.59 5.73 25.94
CA ALA A 880 -3.89 6.63 27.05
C ALA A 880 -4.40 8.02 26.60
N THR A 881 -4.13 8.42 25.36
CA THR A 881 -4.59 9.70 24.78
C THR A 881 -6.04 9.63 24.28
N PHE A 882 -6.56 8.44 23.96
CA PHE A 882 -7.86 8.25 23.29
C PHE A 882 -9.07 8.07 24.24
N ASP A 883 -8.87 7.92 25.54
CA ASP A 883 -9.92 7.58 26.52
C ASP A 883 -10.86 8.75 26.94
N GLN A 884 -10.85 9.89 26.24
CA GLN A 884 -11.80 10.99 26.49
C GLN A 884 -13.16 10.77 25.76
N LYS A 885 -14.24 10.60 26.53
CA LYS A 885 -15.63 10.28 26.11
C LYS A 885 -16.41 11.46 25.49
N ILE A 886 -16.26 11.76 24.20
CA ILE A 886 -17.23 12.58 23.41
C ILE A 886 -17.92 11.73 22.33
N ASP A 887 -19.26 11.65 22.34
CA ASP A 887 -20.05 10.92 21.34
C ASP A 887 -20.39 11.83 20.15
N LEU A 888 -19.56 11.78 19.10
CA LEU A 888 -19.63 12.67 17.94
C LEU A 888 -20.81 12.34 17.00
N ASP A 889 -21.30 11.10 17.00
CA ASP A 889 -22.50 10.71 16.23
C ASP A 889 -23.74 11.41 16.78
N LYS A 890 -23.92 11.35 18.12
CA LYS A 890 -25.00 12.07 18.78
C LYS A 890 -24.85 13.58 18.64
N LEU A 891 -23.64 14.12 18.77
CA LEU A 891 -23.41 15.56 18.64
C LEU A 891 -23.78 16.05 17.24
N LEU A 892 -23.37 15.35 16.19
CA LEU A 892 -23.71 15.70 14.82
C LEU A 892 -25.23 15.59 14.55
N GLU A 893 -25.88 14.52 15.02
CA GLU A 893 -27.33 14.39 14.88
C GLU A 893 -28.10 15.50 15.62
N ILE A 894 -27.64 15.88 16.82
CA ILE A 894 -28.22 17.00 17.58
C ILE A 894 -28.08 18.29 16.78
N GLU A 895 -26.89 18.61 16.28
CA GLU A 895 -26.60 19.86 15.56
C GLU A 895 -27.34 19.96 14.22
N LEU A 896 -27.53 18.84 13.51
CA LEU A 896 -28.33 18.80 12.29
C LEU A 896 -29.83 18.95 12.59
N ARG A 897 -30.30 18.36 13.69
CA ARG A 897 -31.70 18.51 14.13
C ARG A 897 -31.99 19.92 14.61
N GLU A 898 -31.06 20.55 15.33
CA GLU A 898 -31.19 21.94 15.76
C GLU A 898 -31.22 22.90 14.56
N MET A 899 -30.40 22.64 13.53
CA MET A 899 -30.47 23.39 12.28
C MET A 899 -31.81 23.20 11.55
N ASP A 900 -32.31 21.96 11.42
CA ASP A 900 -33.65 21.68 10.85
C ASP A 900 -34.74 22.47 11.61
N ALA A 901 -34.70 22.45 12.94
CA ALA A 901 -35.65 23.17 13.79
C ALA A 901 -35.55 24.69 13.63
N ALA A 902 -34.34 25.24 13.55
CA ALA A 902 -34.12 26.67 13.34
C ALA A 902 -34.65 27.15 11.98
N ILE A 903 -34.58 26.30 10.95
CA ILE A 903 -35.07 26.62 9.60
C ILE A 903 -36.58 26.52 9.51
N ASP A 904 -37.19 25.52 10.16
CA ASP A 904 -38.64 25.41 10.25
C ASP A 904 -39.24 26.58 11.05
N ASP A 905 -38.62 26.96 12.16
CA ASP A 905 -38.99 28.15 12.93
C ASP A 905 -38.79 29.43 12.09
N ALA A 906 -37.68 29.56 11.36
CA ALA A 906 -37.44 30.69 10.48
C ALA A 906 -38.47 30.79 9.35
N ALA A 907 -38.83 29.68 8.70
CA ALA A 907 -39.86 29.62 7.66
C ALA A 907 -41.24 30.01 8.22
N SER A 908 -41.60 29.51 9.41
CA SER A 908 -42.85 29.87 10.08
C SER A 908 -42.89 31.37 10.39
N LYS A 909 -41.82 31.91 10.98
CA LYS A 909 -41.72 33.33 11.32
C LYS A 909 -41.82 34.22 10.08
N ILE A 910 -41.19 33.86 8.97
CA ILE A 910 -41.30 34.58 7.69
C ILE A 910 -42.76 34.59 7.20
N THR A 911 -43.48 33.47 7.34
CA THR A 911 -44.89 33.38 6.96
C THR A 911 -45.79 34.21 7.88
N ASP A 912 -45.52 34.21 9.19
CA ASP A 912 -46.25 35.03 10.18
C ASP A 912 -46.02 36.53 9.97
N LEU A 913 -44.82 36.92 9.52
CA LEU A 913 -44.51 38.30 9.14
C LEU A 913 -45.36 38.77 7.96
N LEU A 914 -45.68 37.88 7.02
CA LEU A 914 -46.62 38.15 5.92
C LEU A 914 -48.03 38.45 6.42
N ALA A 915 -48.50 37.67 7.39
CA ALA A 915 -49.81 37.88 8.01
C ALA A 915 -49.87 39.24 8.75
N LYS A 916 -48.83 39.57 9.51
CA LYS A 916 -48.71 40.86 10.21
C LYS A 916 -48.54 42.05 9.27
N ALA A 917 -47.82 41.88 8.16
CA ALA A 917 -47.69 42.92 7.12
C ALA A 917 -49.05 43.23 6.47
N ARG A 918 -49.95 42.24 6.38
CA ARG A 918 -51.31 42.44 5.83
C ARG A 918 -52.23 43.28 6.74
N GLU A 919 -51.95 43.33 8.04
CA GLU A 919 -52.77 44.07 9.02
C GLU A 919 -52.39 45.56 9.13
N LYS A 920 -51.22 45.99 8.60
CA LYS A 920 -50.61 47.31 8.89
C LYS A 920 -50.73 48.40 7.81
N ASP A 921 -51.43 48.13 6.72
CA ASP A 921 -51.92 49.11 5.69
C ASP A 921 -50.90 49.77 4.71
N ASN A 922 -51.45 50.30 3.60
CA ASN A 922 -50.92 50.77 2.29
C ASN A 922 -50.85 49.69 1.17
N GLN A 923 -51.76 49.79 0.17
CA GLN A 923 -51.87 48.87 -0.98
C GLN A 923 -50.54 48.61 -1.73
N THR A 924 -49.69 49.63 -1.89
CA THR A 924 -48.40 49.51 -2.59
C THR A 924 -47.31 48.88 -1.74
N ASN A 925 -47.25 49.18 -0.43
CA ASN A 925 -46.31 48.55 0.49
C ASN A 925 -46.66 47.08 0.73
N LEU A 926 -47.94 46.73 0.68
CA LEU A 926 -48.43 45.36 0.76
C LEU A 926 -47.91 44.48 -0.38
N GLU A 927 -47.91 45.00 -1.62
CA GLU A 927 -47.46 44.26 -2.80
C GLU A 927 -45.95 44.05 -2.80
N VAL A 928 -45.19 45.10 -2.43
CA VAL A 928 -43.73 45.07 -2.29
C VAL A 928 -43.31 44.11 -1.18
N ASN A 929 -43.91 44.21 0.00
CA ASN A 929 -43.61 43.35 1.13
C ASN A 929 -44.05 41.91 0.88
N GLY A 930 -45.18 41.69 0.18
CA GLY A 930 -45.62 40.35 -0.21
C GLY A 930 -44.61 39.62 -1.10
N LYS A 931 -44.08 40.30 -2.13
CA LYS A 931 -43.06 39.72 -3.03
C LYS A 931 -41.75 39.39 -2.32
N ILE A 932 -41.31 40.24 -1.38
CA ILE A 932 -40.11 40.01 -0.58
C ILE A 932 -40.28 38.76 0.30
N VAL A 933 -41.42 38.65 0.98
CA VAL A 933 -41.65 37.52 1.88
C VAL A 933 -41.83 36.22 1.09
N ASP A 934 -42.54 36.23 -0.03
CA ASP A 934 -42.65 35.03 -0.90
C ASP A 934 -41.28 34.53 -1.37
N ALA A 935 -40.37 35.45 -1.71
CA ALA A 935 -39.00 35.12 -2.07
C ALA A 935 -38.17 34.59 -0.88
N CYS A 936 -38.35 35.14 0.32
CA CYS A 936 -37.74 34.63 1.56
C CYS A 936 -38.26 33.23 1.93
N THR A 937 -39.56 32.98 1.80
CA THR A 937 -40.17 31.66 2.04
C THR A 937 -39.62 30.63 1.06
N THR A 938 -39.58 30.97 -0.24
CA THR A 938 -39.03 30.10 -1.28
C THR A 938 -37.54 29.78 -1.03
N LEU A 939 -36.75 30.77 -0.59
CA LEU A 939 -35.36 30.55 -0.21
C LEU A 939 -35.26 29.57 0.97
N MET A 940 -36.07 29.75 2.02
CA MET A 940 -36.05 28.90 3.19
C MET A 940 -36.48 27.45 2.87
N GLU A 941 -37.46 27.26 1.99
CA GLU A 941 -37.86 25.95 1.49
C GLU A 941 -36.71 25.26 0.72
N CYS A 942 -35.99 26.00 -0.12
CA CYS A 942 -34.82 25.47 -0.83
C CYS A 942 -33.70 25.07 0.14
N VAL A 943 -33.46 25.86 1.20
CA VAL A 943 -32.45 25.54 2.23
C VAL A 943 -32.86 24.29 3.01
N LYS A 944 -34.15 24.17 3.38
CA LYS A 944 -34.69 22.95 4.02
C LYS A 944 -34.48 21.71 3.16
N ALA A 945 -34.79 21.80 1.87
CA ALA A 945 -34.58 20.69 0.93
C ALA A 945 -33.09 20.30 0.84
N LEU A 946 -32.18 21.27 0.81
CA LEU A 946 -30.73 21.04 0.77
C LEU A 946 -30.24 20.24 1.99
N ILE A 947 -30.73 20.59 3.18
CA ILE A 947 -30.31 19.94 4.43
C ILE A 947 -30.78 18.50 4.49
N GLN A 948 -32.04 18.24 4.11
CA GLN A 948 -32.56 16.89 4.01
C GLN A 948 -31.72 16.02 3.07
N LYS A 949 -31.31 16.57 1.91
CA LYS A 949 -30.41 15.88 0.98
C LYS A 949 -29.01 15.68 1.56
N SER A 950 -28.49 16.65 2.33
CA SER A 950 -27.20 16.55 3.02
C SER A 950 -27.20 15.40 4.04
N ARG A 951 -28.26 15.27 4.84
CA ARG A 951 -28.42 14.17 5.81
C ARG A 951 -28.49 12.80 5.15
N LEU A 952 -29.27 12.68 4.07
CA LEU A 952 -29.37 11.42 3.33
C LEU A 952 -28.02 10.98 2.73
N LEU A 953 -27.22 11.95 2.27
CA LEU A 953 -25.87 11.69 1.78
C LEU A 953 -24.92 11.29 2.93
N GLN A 954 -24.98 11.94 4.08
CA GLN A 954 -24.18 11.57 5.25
C GLN A 954 -24.47 10.14 5.72
N HIS A 955 -25.75 9.75 5.80
CA HIS A 955 -26.11 8.36 6.13
C HIS A 955 -25.56 7.34 5.11
N GLU A 956 -25.49 7.71 3.83
CA GLU A 956 -24.86 6.86 2.80
C GLU A 956 -23.35 6.71 3.01
N ILE A 957 -22.67 7.82 3.27
CA ILE A 957 -21.23 7.86 3.51
C ILE A 957 -20.90 7.00 4.73
N VAL A 958 -21.63 7.16 5.82
CA VAL A 958 -21.44 6.34 7.03
C VAL A 958 -21.75 4.88 6.75
N ALA A 959 -22.87 4.56 6.08
CA ALA A 959 -23.24 3.18 5.79
C ALA A 959 -22.22 2.45 4.89
N SER A 960 -21.65 3.15 3.89
CA SER A 960 -20.69 2.59 2.95
C SER A 960 -19.26 2.52 3.50
N GLN A 961 -18.83 3.49 4.33
CA GLN A 961 -17.43 3.65 4.73
C GLN A 961 -17.15 3.31 6.21
N LYS A 962 -18.17 3.05 7.04
CA LYS A 962 -17.94 2.67 8.44
C LYS A 962 -17.30 1.29 8.62
N GLY A 963 -17.54 0.35 7.70
CA GLY A 963 -17.14 -1.05 7.84
C GLY A 963 -17.82 -1.69 9.06
N ASN A 964 -17.03 -2.36 9.91
CA ASN A 964 -17.50 -2.96 11.17
C ASN A 964 -17.52 -1.98 12.36
N ALA A 965 -17.15 -0.72 12.15
CA ALA A 965 -17.11 0.29 13.21
C ALA A 965 -18.47 0.95 13.47
N THR A 966 -18.64 1.55 14.65
CA THR A 966 -19.84 2.35 14.94
C THR A 966 -19.81 3.68 14.17
N ALA A 967 -20.98 4.32 14.00
CA ALA A 967 -21.05 5.63 13.36
C ALA A 967 -20.25 6.70 14.13
N ASN A 968 -20.25 6.63 15.46
CA ASN A 968 -19.42 7.49 16.32
C ASN A 968 -17.92 7.32 16.07
N ASP A 969 -17.45 6.08 15.92
CA ASP A 969 -16.05 5.82 15.59
C ASP A 969 -15.71 6.31 14.18
N PHE A 970 -16.65 6.29 13.24
CA PHE A 970 -16.46 6.88 11.92
C PHE A 970 -16.32 8.40 11.98
N TYR A 971 -17.16 9.10 12.72
CA TYR A 971 -17.06 10.55 12.90
C TYR A 971 -15.82 10.98 13.70
N ARG A 972 -15.38 10.19 14.69
CA ARG A 972 -14.12 10.40 15.41
C ARG A 972 -12.89 10.26 14.52
N ARG A 973 -12.84 9.20 13.71
CA ARG A 973 -11.74 8.99 12.74
C ARG A 973 -11.65 10.11 11.70
N ASN A 974 -12.76 10.78 11.44
CA ASN A 974 -12.85 11.90 10.52
C ASN A 974 -13.18 13.21 11.28
N SER A 975 -12.55 13.45 12.43
CA SER A 975 -12.91 14.57 13.32
C SER A 975 -12.94 15.93 12.62
N GLN A 976 -11.93 16.26 11.79
CA GLN A 976 -11.92 17.51 11.01
C GLN A 976 -13.11 17.64 10.04
N TRP A 977 -13.54 16.53 9.45
CA TRP A 977 -14.70 16.50 8.55
C TRP A 977 -16.01 16.64 9.35
N SER A 978 -16.11 15.94 10.48
CA SER A 978 -17.23 16.03 11.42
C SER A 978 -17.37 17.45 11.99
N ASP A 979 -16.27 18.07 12.41
CA ASP A 979 -16.23 19.46 12.89
C ASP A 979 -16.59 20.44 11.77
N GLY A 980 -16.11 20.21 10.55
CA GLY A 980 -16.49 20.99 9.37
C GLY A 980 -17.99 20.93 9.07
N LEU A 981 -18.61 19.76 9.24
CA LEU A 981 -20.05 19.57 9.09
C LEU A 981 -20.85 20.24 10.22
N ILE A 982 -20.42 20.09 11.47
CA ILE A 982 -21.05 20.74 12.63
C ILE A 982 -20.96 22.27 12.50
N SER A 983 -19.79 22.79 12.13
CA SER A 983 -19.57 24.22 11.92
C SER A 983 -20.42 24.80 10.79
N ALA A 984 -20.51 24.07 9.67
CA ALA A 984 -21.38 24.45 8.57
C ALA A 984 -22.87 24.45 9.01
N SER A 985 -23.29 23.46 9.81
CA SER A 985 -24.66 23.36 10.35
C SER A 985 -25.03 24.59 11.19
N LYS A 986 -24.17 24.95 12.14
CA LYS A 986 -24.33 26.15 12.98
C LYS A 986 -24.41 27.43 12.18
N SER A 987 -23.55 27.55 11.17
CA SER A 987 -23.48 28.75 10.33
C SER A 987 -24.75 28.92 9.48
N VAL A 988 -25.32 27.82 8.96
CA VAL A 988 -26.59 27.84 8.23
C VAL A 988 -27.75 28.20 9.16
N ALA A 989 -27.83 27.62 10.37
CA ALA A 989 -28.87 27.95 11.35
C ALA A 989 -28.83 29.44 11.76
N LYS A 990 -27.64 29.99 11.98
CA LYS A 990 -27.45 31.41 12.29
C LYS A 990 -27.85 32.32 11.12
N ALA A 991 -27.46 31.95 9.89
CA ALA A 991 -27.83 32.71 8.70
C ALA A 991 -29.35 32.71 8.44
N ALA A 992 -30.03 31.59 8.73
CA ALA A 992 -31.49 31.51 8.64
C ALA A 992 -32.18 32.48 9.61
N ASN A 993 -31.74 32.51 10.87
CA ASN A 993 -32.26 33.49 11.85
C ASN A 993 -31.97 34.94 11.45
N TYR A 994 -30.77 35.21 10.93
CA TYR A 994 -30.42 36.55 10.46
C TYR A 994 -31.28 36.99 9.27
N LEU A 995 -31.67 36.08 8.37
CA LEU A 995 -32.62 36.38 7.30
C LEU A 995 -34.00 36.76 7.84
N VAL A 996 -34.48 36.07 8.87
CA VAL A 996 -35.77 36.40 9.51
C VAL A 996 -35.72 37.79 10.15
N GLU A 997 -34.64 38.12 10.86
CA GLU A 997 -34.44 39.44 11.45
C GLU A 997 -34.38 40.54 10.39
N ALA A 998 -33.62 40.31 9.31
CA ALA A 998 -33.53 41.23 8.19
C ALA A 998 -34.89 41.40 7.47
N ALA A 999 -35.65 40.31 7.33
CA ALA A 999 -36.99 40.34 6.74
C ALA A 999 -37.98 41.09 7.63
N ASN A 1000 -37.92 40.89 8.95
CA ASN A 1000 -38.77 41.62 9.90
C ASN A 1000 -38.48 43.13 9.84
N LYS A 1001 -37.20 43.52 9.87
CA LYS A 1001 -36.81 44.93 9.72
C LYS A 1001 -37.23 45.53 8.39
N ALA A 1002 -37.12 44.78 7.30
CA ALA A 1002 -37.56 45.24 5.98
C ALA A 1002 -39.07 45.55 5.94
N ILE A 1003 -39.87 44.80 6.70
CA ILE A 1003 -41.32 44.98 6.80
C ILE A 1003 -41.69 46.08 7.80
N GLU A 1004 -40.97 46.19 8.93
CA GLU A 1004 -41.24 47.18 9.98
C GLU A 1004 -40.71 48.58 9.66
N SER A 1005 -39.65 48.70 8.84
CA SER A 1005 -39.01 49.99 8.59
C SER A 1005 -39.73 50.80 7.50
N GLU A 1006 -40.08 52.03 7.81
CA GLU A 1006 -40.58 53.03 6.84
C GLU A 1006 -39.47 53.54 5.89
N SER A 1007 -38.21 53.12 6.10
CA SER A 1007 -37.02 53.71 5.48
C SER A 1007 -36.70 53.22 4.07
N GLY A 1008 -37.44 52.24 3.55
CA GLY A 1008 -37.35 51.75 2.16
C GLY A 1008 -36.00 51.17 1.71
N LYS A 1009 -35.03 50.97 2.62
CA LYS A 1009 -33.66 50.53 2.29
C LYS A 1009 -33.39 49.12 2.81
N ASN A 1010 -33.78 48.12 2.03
CA ASN A 1010 -33.69 46.70 2.41
C ASN A 1010 -32.32 46.04 2.12
N PHE A 1011 -31.21 46.74 2.38
CA PHE A 1011 -29.86 46.21 2.07
C PHE A 1011 -29.42 45.08 3.02
N GLU A 1012 -29.87 45.09 4.28
CA GLU A 1012 -29.58 43.99 5.23
C GLU A 1012 -30.11 42.65 4.71
N LEU A 1013 -31.24 42.66 4.00
CA LEU A 1013 -31.85 41.45 3.44
C LEU A 1013 -31.02 40.85 2.29
N ILE A 1014 -30.38 41.70 1.49
CA ILE A 1014 -29.44 41.25 0.44
C ILE A 1014 -28.23 40.55 1.07
N VAL A 1015 -27.69 41.10 2.15
CA VAL A 1015 -26.54 40.53 2.87
C VAL A 1015 -26.91 39.20 3.50
N ALA A 1016 -28.04 39.13 4.20
CA ALA A 1016 -28.54 37.90 4.82
C ALA A 1016 -28.77 36.78 3.78
N ALA A 1017 -29.35 37.11 2.62
CA ALA A 1017 -29.57 36.16 1.54
C ALA A 1017 -28.25 35.61 0.94
N GLN A 1018 -27.23 36.47 0.81
CA GLN A 1018 -25.89 36.08 0.34
C GLN A 1018 -25.15 35.23 1.38
N GLU A 1019 -25.31 35.53 2.67
CA GLU A 1019 -24.73 34.74 3.77
C GLU A 1019 -25.31 33.32 3.79
N ILE A 1020 -26.63 33.16 3.58
CA ILE A 1020 -27.27 31.84 3.41
C ILE A 1020 -26.64 31.07 2.23
N ALA A 1021 -26.44 31.70 1.08
CA ALA A 1021 -25.82 31.05 -0.07
C ALA A 1021 -24.36 30.63 0.21
N ALA A 1022 -23.60 31.43 0.95
CA ALA A 1022 -22.23 31.11 1.35
C ALA A 1022 -22.19 29.91 2.32
N CYS A 1023 -22.99 29.95 3.39
CA CYS A 1023 -23.04 28.89 4.39
C CYS A 1023 -23.56 27.56 3.81
N THR A 1024 -24.56 27.60 2.92
CA THR A 1024 -25.05 26.40 2.23
C THR A 1024 -24.04 25.83 1.23
N THR A 1025 -23.22 26.67 0.60
CA THR A 1025 -22.09 26.22 -0.23
C THR A 1025 -21.03 25.52 0.62
N GLN A 1026 -20.70 26.08 1.79
CA GLN A 1026 -19.77 25.46 2.74
C GLN A 1026 -20.28 24.08 3.20
N MET A 1027 -21.58 23.95 3.48
CA MET A 1027 -22.22 22.67 3.82
C MET A 1027 -22.08 21.65 2.68
N VAL A 1028 -22.30 22.05 1.43
CA VAL A 1028 -22.17 21.15 0.27
C VAL A 1028 -20.72 20.71 0.08
N ILE A 1029 -19.75 21.61 0.28
CA ILE A 1029 -18.33 21.29 0.21
C ILE A 1029 -17.98 20.28 1.31
N ALA A 1030 -18.39 20.53 2.56
CA ALA A 1030 -18.18 19.63 3.68
C ALA A 1030 -18.78 18.25 3.42
N SER A 1031 -20.02 18.16 2.93
CA SER A 1031 -20.68 16.89 2.60
C SER A 1031 -20.07 16.16 1.39
N LYS A 1032 -19.37 16.86 0.49
CA LYS A 1032 -18.75 16.27 -0.71
C LYS A 1032 -17.41 15.57 -0.47
N VAL A 1033 -16.66 15.96 0.57
CA VAL A 1033 -15.27 15.47 0.82
C VAL A 1033 -15.18 13.93 0.87
N LYS A 1034 -16.21 13.28 1.43
CA LYS A 1034 -16.26 11.82 1.65
C LYS A 1034 -17.31 11.11 0.80
N ALA A 1035 -18.00 11.82 -0.10
CA ALA A 1035 -19.02 11.24 -0.96
C ALA A 1035 -18.41 10.52 -2.16
N GLU A 1036 -19.01 9.40 -2.58
CA GLU A 1036 -18.64 8.74 -3.84
C GLU A 1036 -19.01 9.61 -5.05
N ARG A 1037 -18.13 9.66 -6.05
CA ARG A 1037 -18.30 10.54 -7.23
C ARG A 1037 -19.55 10.22 -8.06
N ASN A 1038 -20.02 8.97 -8.01
CA ASN A 1038 -21.19 8.49 -8.75
C ASN A 1038 -22.45 8.37 -7.86
N SER A 1039 -22.44 8.90 -6.63
CA SER A 1039 -23.60 8.84 -5.73
C SER A 1039 -24.77 9.66 -6.27
N GLN A 1040 -25.94 9.02 -6.37
CA GLN A 1040 -27.19 9.70 -6.72
C GLN A 1040 -27.55 10.78 -5.68
N LYS A 1041 -27.26 10.53 -4.38
CA LYS A 1041 -27.54 11.49 -3.30
C LYS A 1041 -26.64 12.72 -3.37
N LEU A 1042 -25.40 12.56 -3.86
CA LEU A 1042 -24.52 13.71 -4.13
C LEU A 1042 -25.03 14.56 -5.29
N SER A 1043 -25.56 13.94 -6.35
CA SER A 1043 -26.23 14.64 -7.46
C SER A 1043 -27.46 15.41 -6.96
N ASP A 1044 -28.30 14.79 -6.13
CA ASP A 1044 -29.46 15.44 -5.53
C ASP A 1044 -29.10 16.63 -4.64
N LEU A 1045 -28.08 16.50 -3.80
CA LEU A 1045 -27.56 17.60 -2.97
C LEU A 1045 -27.05 18.77 -3.83
N THR A 1046 -26.35 18.45 -4.92
CA THR A 1046 -25.84 19.47 -5.85
C THR A 1046 -26.98 20.20 -6.58
N LYS A 1047 -28.07 19.51 -6.93
CA LYS A 1047 -29.27 20.15 -7.48
C LYS A 1047 -29.92 21.08 -6.47
N ALA A 1048 -30.10 20.64 -5.22
CA ALA A 1048 -30.66 21.47 -4.15
C ALA A 1048 -29.82 22.74 -3.89
N SER A 1049 -28.49 22.65 -3.93
CA SER A 1049 -27.58 23.80 -3.84
C SER A 1049 -27.77 24.84 -4.95
N ARG A 1050 -28.01 24.37 -6.19
CA ARG A 1050 -28.33 25.27 -7.30
C ARG A 1050 -29.68 25.97 -7.09
N SER A 1051 -30.68 25.26 -6.58
CA SER A 1051 -31.98 25.84 -6.23
C SER A 1051 -31.84 26.94 -5.15
N VAL A 1052 -31.04 26.72 -4.11
CA VAL A 1052 -30.74 27.76 -3.10
C VAL A 1052 -30.09 28.98 -3.75
N THR A 1053 -29.07 28.77 -4.58
CA THR A 1053 -28.38 29.88 -5.27
C THR A 1053 -29.33 30.68 -6.16
N GLN A 1054 -30.23 29.98 -6.87
CA GLN A 1054 -31.24 30.60 -7.71
C GLN A 1054 -32.25 31.40 -6.88
N ALA A 1055 -32.76 30.82 -5.79
CA ALA A 1055 -33.69 31.50 -4.89
C ALA A 1055 -33.06 32.72 -4.21
N THR A 1056 -31.78 32.65 -3.81
CA THR A 1056 -31.01 33.81 -3.33
C THR A 1056 -30.92 34.89 -4.40
N GLY A 1057 -30.63 34.51 -5.65
CA GLY A 1057 -30.57 35.44 -6.78
C GLY A 1057 -31.92 36.14 -7.02
N THR A 1058 -33.01 35.38 -7.00
CA THR A 1058 -34.38 35.90 -7.11
C THR A 1058 -34.68 36.86 -5.97
N LEU A 1059 -34.39 36.50 -4.71
CA LEU A 1059 -34.61 37.39 -3.56
C LEU A 1059 -33.83 38.69 -3.69
N VAL A 1060 -32.55 38.64 -4.08
CA VAL A 1060 -31.73 39.85 -4.27
C VAL A 1060 -32.29 40.72 -5.41
N ALA A 1061 -32.76 40.12 -6.49
CA ALA A 1061 -33.42 40.85 -7.58
C ALA A 1061 -34.71 41.51 -7.11
N THR A 1062 -35.60 40.76 -6.45
CA THR A 1062 -36.85 41.28 -5.88
C THR A 1062 -36.58 42.44 -4.93
N VAL A 1063 -35.61 42.32 -4.02
CA VAL A 1063 -35.28 43.40 -3.07
C VAL A 1063 -34.75 44.65 -3.76
N LYS A 1064 -33.94 44.50 -4.82
CA LYS A 1064 -33.45 45.64 -5.61
C LYS A 1064 -34.58 46.32 -6.37
N ASP A 1065 -35.45 45.53 -7.00
CA ASP A 1065 -36.61 46.04 -7.73
C ASP A 1065 -37.56 46.78 -6.78
N CYS A 1066 -37.83 46.21 -5.61
CA CYS A 1066 -38.60 46.84 -4.53
C CYS A 1066 -38.01 48.19 -4.07
N ASN A 1067 -36.68 48.24 -3.82
CA ASN A 1067 -36.02 49.49 -3.45
C ASN A 1067 -36.13 50.55 -4.57
N SER A 1068 -36.00 50.15 -5.84
CA SER A 1068 -36.10 51.07 -6.97
C SER A 1068 -37.53 51.61 -7.19
N GLN A 1069 -38.56 50.82 -6.90
CA GLN A 1069 -39.96 51.27 -6.93
C GLN A 1069 -40.26 52.29 -5.83
N LEU A 1070 -39.68 52.12 -4.64
CA LEU A 1070 -39.79 53.09 -3.53
C LEU A 1070 -39.04 54.40 -3.84
N GLU A 1071 -37.88 54.33 -4.51
CA GLU A 1071 -37.16 55.52 -4.99
C GLU A 1071 -37.98 56.30 -6.03
N GLN A 1072 -38.62 55.62 -6.98
CA GLN A 1072 -39.47 56.26 -8.00
C GLN A 1072 -40.72 56.93 -7.39
N GLN A 1073 -41.32 56.35 -6.34
CA GLN A 1073 -42.41 57.00 -5.60
C GLN A 1073 -41.94 58.29 -4.90
N SER A 1074 -40.73 58.28 -4.34
CA SER A 1074 -40.12 59.44 -3.68
C SER A 1074 -39.87 60.59 -4.67
N GLU A 1075 -39.46 60.29 -5.91
CA GLU A 1075 -39.30 61.29 -6.98
C GLU A 1075 -40.64 61.89 -7.44
N LEU A 1076 -41.71 61.08 -7.48
CA LEU A 1076 -43.06 61.54 -7.81
C LEU A 1076 -43.62 62.51 -6.76
N GLU A 1077 -43.27 62.36 -5.48
CA GLU A 1077 -43.63 63.32 -4.43
C GLU A 1077 -42.85 64.64 -4.54
N LEU A 1078 -41.60 64.60 -5.01
CA LEU A 1078 -40.78 65.79 -5.28
C LEU A 1078 -41.43 66.71 -6.33
N SER A 1079 -42.14 66.13 -7.30
CA SER A 1079 -42.80 66.87 -8.39
C SER A 1079 -44.04 67.69 -7.96
N LYS A 1080 -44.54 67.48 -6.72
CA LYS A 1080 -45.75 68.14 -6.19
C LYS A 1080 -45.45 69.36 -5.31
N LEU A 1081 -44.18 69.70 -5.09
CA LEU A 1081 -43.77 70.74 -4.14
C LEU A 1081 -43.73 72.15 -4.75
N THR A 1082 -44.05 73.16 -3.94
CA THR A 1082 -43.98 74.57 -4.35
C THR A 1082 -42.53 75.09 -4.35
N PRO A 1083 -42.19 76.17 -5.09
CA PRO A 1083 -40.81 76.65 -5.23
C PRO A 1083 -40.09 76.98 -3.91
N SER A 1084 -40.82 77.43 -2.89
CA SER A 1084 -40.26 77.67 -1.56
C SER A 1084 -39.98 76.37 -0.81
N GLN A 1085 -40.82 75.35 -0.97
CA GLN A 1085 -40.63 74.04 -0.36
C GLN A 1085 -39.45 73.30 -1.01
N ILE A 1086 -39.27 73.44 -2.33
CA ILE A 1086 -38.12 72.89 -3.06
C ILE A 1086 -36.80 73.41 -2.48
N LYS A 1087 -36.70 74.72 -2.19
CA LYS A 1087 -35.46 75.31 -1.68
C LYS A 1087 -35.13 74.94 -0.23
N THR A 1088 -36.16 74.81 0.63
CA THR A 1088 -35.97 74.28 1.99
C THR A 1088 -35.54 72.81 1.93
N MET A 1089 -36.19 72.02 1.06
CA MET A 1089 -35.87 70.61 0.87
C MET A 1089 -34.48 70.40 0.24
N GLU A 1090 -34.05 71.26 -0.67
CA GLU A 1090 -32.68 71.28 -1.23
C GLU A 1090 -31.64 71.46 -0.13
N MET A 1091 -31.86 72.41 0.78
CA MET A 1091 -30.98 72.63 1.92
C MET A 1091 -30.97 71.42 2.87
N GLU A 1092 -32.13 70.85 3.18
CA GLU A 1092 -32.25 69.63 4.00
C GLU A 1092 -31.59 68.40 3.35
N ILE A 1093 -31.67 68.29 2.02
CA ILE A 1093 -30.99 67.25 1.23
C ILE A 1093 -29.48 67.45 1.31
N HIS A 1094 -28.96 68.68 1.16
CA HIS A 1094 -27.53 68.95 1.31
C HIS A 1094 -27.02 68.61 2.71
N VAL A 1095 -27.78 68.93 3.77
CA VAL A 1095 -27.46 68.54 5.15
C VAL A 1095 -27.42 67.01 5.28
N LYS A 1096 -28.45 66.32 4.77
CA LYS A 1096 -28.48 64.85 4.75
C LYS A 1096 -27.31 64.25 3.96
N VAL A 1097 -26.92 64.82 2.83
CA VAL A 1097 -25.76 64.35 2.04
C VAL A 1097 -24.50 64.41 2.89
N LEU A 1098 -24.23 65.54 3.55
CA LEU A 1098 -23.07 65.71 4.43
C LEU A 1098 -23.08 64.73 5.62
N GLU A 1099 -24.24 64.56 6.28
CA GLU A 1099 -24.40 63.59 7.37
C GLU A 1099 -24.14 62.15 6.87
N THR A 1100 -24.64 61.81 5.68
CA THR A 1100 -24.48 60.47 5.11
C THR A 1100 -23.04 60.21 4.67
N GLU A 1101 -22.35 61.20 4.12
CA GLU A 1101 -20.92 61.13 3.79
C GLU A 1101 -20.07 60.92 5.04
N GLN A 1102 -20.36 61.64 6.12
CA GLN A 1102 -19.68 61.48 7.41
C GLN A 1102 -19.95 60.10 8.01
N ALA A 1103 -21.19 59.63 7.99
CA ALA A 1103 -21.57 58.30 8.47
C ALA A 1103 -20.89 57.19 7.63
N LEU A 1104 -20.83 57.34 6.31
CA LEU A 1104 -20.13 56.40 5.42
C LEU A 1104 -18.64 56.33 5.75
N GLN A 1105 -18.01 57.47 6.01
CA GLN A 1105 -16.59 57.52 6.35
C GLN A 1105 -16.31 56.84 7.70
N MET A 1106 -17.18 57.03 8.71
CA MET A 1106 -17.09 56.31 9.98
C MET A 1106 -17.30 54.80 9.82
N GLN A 1107 -18.29 54.37 9.02
CA GLN A 1107 -18.53 52.94 8.80
C GLN A 1107 -17.37 52.27 8.05
N ARG A 1108 -16.75 52.95 7.07
CA ARG A 1108 -15.53 52.46 6.40
C ARG A 1108 -14.35 52.29 7.37
N LEU A 1109 -14.16 53.24 8.29
CA LEU A 1109 -13.15 53.15 9.35
C LEU A 1109 -13.42 51.95 10.26
N LYS A 1110 -14.67 51.77 10.71
CA LYS A 1110 -15.10 50.66 11.57
C LYS A 1110 -14.95 49.29 10.87
N LEU A 1111 -15.27 49.23 9.59
CA LEU A 1111 -15.06 48.02 8.77
C LEU A 1111 -13.57 47.71 8.61
N SER A 1112 -12.73 48.73 8.42
CA SER A 1112 -11.27 48.55 8.35
C SER A 1112 -10.68 48.07 9.67
N SER A 1113 -11.15 48.57 10.82
CA SER A 1113 -10.69 48.10 12.13
C SER A 1113 -11.13 46.67 12.40
N PHE A 1114 -12.39 46.33 12.07
CA PHE A 1114 -12.93 44.98 12.24
C PHE A 1114 -12.15 43.95 11.39
N ARG A 1115 -11.87 44.28 10.12
CA ARG A 1115 -11.03 43.41 9.25
C ARG A 1115 -9.62 43.23 9.83
N LYS A 1116 -9.01 44.28 10.39
CA LYS A 1116 -7.68 44.17 11.03
C LYS A 1116 -7.68 43.24 12.25
N GLU A 1117 -8.72 43.24 13.06
CA GLU A 1117 -8.84 42.30 14.18
C GLU A 1117 -9.09 40.87 13.70
N HIS A 1118 -9.96 40.68 12.69
CA HIS A 1118 -10.22 39.36 12.12
C HIS A 1118 -8.97 38.70 11.54
N TYR A 1119 -8.12 39.45 10.83
CA TYR A 1119 -6.85 38.92 10.31
C TYR A 1119 -5.81 38.64 11.39
N LYS A 1120 -5.87 39.31 12.55
CA LYS A 1120 -4.97 39.03 13.69
C LYS A 1120 -5.33 37.72 14.41
N ASN A 1121 -6.58 37.30 14.37
CA ASN A 1121 -7.06 36.10 15.07
C ASN A 1121 -7.10 34.85 14.18
N ALA A 1122 -6.78 34.96 12.88
CA ALA A 1122 -6.80 33.85 11.92
C ALA A 1122 -5.47 33.10 11.80
N ASP A 1123 -4.41 33.55 12.49
CA ASP A 1123 -3.13 32.85 12.63
C ASP A 1123 -3.09 32.07 13.96
N TYR A 1124 -3.84 30.97 14.06
CA TYR A 1124 -3.65 29.93 15.09
C TYR A 1124 -4.05 28.55 14.57
#